data_AF-A0A2D8ACB0-F1
#
_entry.id   AF-A0A2D8ACB0-F1
#
_cell.length_a   1.000
_cell.length_b   1.000
_cell.length_c   1.000
_cell.angle_alpha   90.00
_cell.angle_beta   90.00
_cell.angle_gamma   90.00
#
_symmetry.space_group_name_H-M   'P 1'
#
loop_
_entity.id
_entity.type
_entity.pdbx_description
1 polymer ?
#
loop_
_entity_poly.entity_id
_entity_poly.type
_entity_poly.pdbx_seq_one_letter_code
_entity_poly.pdbx_strand_id
1 'polypeptide(L)'
;MSSGFNSALYTGWVRHRRYTRVKNELKYRVFMMLLDLDEVDDIMALNPLWRSGPTGFALARFLRSDYFAADTALDDSAQDLKESVTRAFRNELNENIVRVCLLTNMRYFGYLVNPVSFYFGYRRDGSLAGILSEITNTPWGERHHYTLNTKGTLNTLSAQNSGPGISPQRVHSNSGTQRYEYRFKKNFHVSPFNPMDMQYRWVLNDPDDELLIHMDTLTSTSTNTNANTTNTSNKESAGANLQRDFDATMRLSRKEITTRSLSAVLIRFPFMTLKVLWGIYWNALKLWVRGSRFYDHPGSAGQSEQSTDSTKAHPEDIHIKIKPVTQPDSCNSSKEQGAIIMKTMTLNPQNIPWLDRVCRSALFSTLKQLHTGQIAVQEGTQITRFGNTSDNYFCSTIEIHDWEAYRNIALNGSVGAGESYMTHDWSSSDLPMLIRILARNKDVVDSIDSGLANVGKLALKAFHSFNRNTEKGSRRNIAAHYDLGNDMFELFLDPTMMYSSGIFPHADASMEEASVYKLDRICQKLQLSPDDHLIEIGTGWGSMAIHAAKHYGCKVTTTTISEEQYAWAERRVKEEGLEAEITLLKKDYRTLEGQFDKLVSVEMIEAVGYEYLDTYIATCSRLLKADGIGLIQAITIDDQRYEQAKKEVDFIKRYIFPGSFIPCVTAISQSLARCSDMKLIHMEDITPHYARTLNRWRERFLQNQSDIKSLGYDDTFIRLWDFYFAYCEGGFEERVIGDVQLMFAKPLNRRAPLLGSLPS
;
A
#
# COMPACT_ATOMS: atom_id res chain seq x y z
N MET A 1 -39.86 -35.45 17.48
CA MET A 1 -38.46 -35.00 17.51
C MET A 1 -38.38 -33.82 16.55
N SER A 2 -38.13 -32.60 17.04
CA SER A 2 -38.29 -31.37 16.27
C SER A 2 -37.41 -31.37 15.02
N SER A 3 -38.05 -31.37 13.85
CA SER A 3 -37.42 -31.27 12.53
C SER A 3 -36.93 -29.84 12.28
N GLY A 4 -35.83 -29.47 12.93
CA GLY A 4 -35.15 -28.17 12.77
C GLY A 4 -33.81 -28.31 12.04
N PHE A 5 -33.35 -27.22 11.42
CA PHE A 5 -32.02 -27.11 10.80
C PHE A 5 -30.90 -27.32 11.84
N ASN A 6 -29.78 -27.89 11.41
CA ASN A 6 -28.54 -27.94 12.22
C ASN A 6 -27.91 -26.55 12.35
N SER A 7 -28.16 -25.69 11.37
CA SER A 7 -27.79 -24.27 11.35
C SER A 7 -28.48 -23.48 12.47
N ALA A 8 -27.79 -22.46 12.99
CA ALA A 8 -28.29 -21.60 14.06
C ALA A 8 -27.80 -20.16 13.93
N LEU A 9 -28.57 -19.22 14.49
CA LEU A 9 -28.15 -17.84 14.67
C LEU A 9 -27.55 -17.70 16.08
N TYR A 10 -26.33 -17.21 16.20
CA TYR A 10 -25.72 -16.95 17.50
C TYR A 10 -25.70 -15.46 17.79
N THR A 11 -26.04 -15.07 19.02
CA THR A 11 -25.95 -13.67 19.47
C THR A 11 -25.23 -13.59 20.79
N GLY A 12 -24.40 -12.56 20.98
CA GLY A 12 -23.63 -12.44 22.22
C GLY A 12 -22.69 -11.25 22.21
N TRP A 13 -21.48 -11.47 22.73
CA TRP A 13 -20.46 -10.44 22.79
C TRP A 13 -19.06 -11.01 22.56
N VAL A 14 -18.19 -10.13 22.05
CA VAL A 14 -16.75 -10.33 21.95
C VAL A 14 -16.09 -9.31 22.85
N ARG A 15 -15.04 -9.74 23.56
CA ARG A 15 -14.20 -8.88 24.40
C ARG A 15 -12.75 -9.12 24.09
N HIS A 16 -12.00 -8.05 23.92
CA HIS A 16 -10.55 -8.01 23.81
C HIS A 16 -9.98 -7.30 25.04
N ARG A 17 -9.00 -7.90 25.71
CA ARG A 17 -8.31 -7.30 26.86
C ARG A 17 -6.81 -7.40 26.70
N ARG A 18 -6.12 -6.31 26.99
CA ARG A 18 -4.66 -6.26 27.09
C ARG A 18 -4.25 -6.01 28.55
N TYR A 19 -3.30 -6.79 29.03
CA TYR A 19 -2.88 -6.80 30.44
C TYR A 19 -1.54 -6.10 30.67
N THR A 20 -0.65 -6.15 29.68
CA THR A 20 0.72 -5.66 29.73
C THR A 20 0.84 -4.30 29.02
N ARG A 21 1.84 -3.51 29.44
CA ARG A 21 2.19 -2.17 28.92
C ARG A 21 1.08 -1.12 29.03
N VAL A 22 0.07 -1.19 28.16
CA VAL A 22 -1.09 -0.30 28.15
C VAL A 22 -2.35 -1.13 28.35
N LYS A 23 -2.91 -1.10 29.55
CA LYS A 23 -4.17 -1.77 29.86
C LYS A 23 -5.29 -1.18 28.99
N ASN A 24 -5.98 -2.05 28.26
CA ASN A 24 -7.10 -1.66 27.42
C ASN A 24 -8.12 -2.79 27.34
N GLU A 25 -9.40 -2.44 27.31
CA GLU A 25 -10.50 -3.38 27.13
C GLU A 25 -11.47 -2.84 26.08
N LEU A 26 -11.81 -3.68 25.11
CA LEU A 26 -12.85 -3.44 24.12
C LEU A 26 -13.86 -4.57 24.23
N LYS A 27 -15.12 -4.24 24.52
CA LYS A 27 -16.23 -5.19 24.53
C LYS A 27 -17.36 -4.70 23.64
N TYR A 28 -17.86 -5.56 22.75
CA TYR A 28 -18.93 -5.22 21.82
C TYR A 28 -19.87 -6.41 21.59
N ARG A 29 -21.11 -6.09 21.21
CA ARG A 29 -22.13 -7.09 20.90
C ARG A 29 -22.00 -7.52 19.45
N VAL A 30 -22.19 -8.82 19.20
CA VAL A 30 -22.17 -9.39 17.85
C VAL A 30 -23.30 -10.40 17.66
N PHE A 31 -23.57 -10.70 16.40
CA PHE A 31 -24.20 -11.94 15.99
C PHE A 31 -23.29 -12.65 14.98
N MET A 32 -23.39 -13.97 14.90
CA MET A 32 -22.71 -14.80 13.91
C MET A 32 -23.65 -15.91 13.45
N MET A 33 -23.46 -16.39 12.23
CA MET A 33 -24.21 -17.53 11.69
C MET A 33 -23.41 -18.80 11.94
N LEU A 34 -24.04 -19.83 12.52
CA LEU A 34 -23.57 -21.21 12.44
C LEU A 34 -24.34 -21.88 11.30
N LEU A 35 -23.66 -22.19 10.20
CA LEU A 35 -24.27 -22.76 9.00
C LEU A 35 -23.78 -24.18 8.81
N ASP A 36 -24.67 -25.16 8.78
CA ASP A 36 -24.34 -26.44 8.16
C ASP A 36 -24.16 -26.19 6.67
N LEU A 37 -23.00 -26.56 6.12
CA LEU A 37 -22.68 -26.27 4.72
C LEU A 37 -23.64 -26.94 3.73
N ASP A 38 -24.30 -28.03 4.13
CA ASP A 38 -25.33 -28.70 3.33
C ASP A 38 -26.69 -27.97 3.35
N GLU A 39 -26.93 -27.09 4.33
CA GLU A 39 -28.21 -26.40 4.55
C GLU A 39 -28.20 -24.93 4.10
N VAL A 40 -27.05 -24.41 3.65
CA VAL A 40 -26.86 -22.97 3.37
C VAL A 40 -27.95 -22.41 2.45
N ASP A 41 -28.18 -23.08 1.32
CA ASP A 41 -29.08 -22.56 0.29
C ASP A 41 -30.55 -22.56 0.79
N ASP A 42 -30.95 -23.57 1.55
CA ASP A 42 -32.27 -23.64 2.21
C ASP A 42 -32.45 -22.54 3.26
N ILE A 43 -31.42 -22.30 4.08
CA ILE A 43 -31.43 -21.25 5.11
C ILE A 43 -31.55 -19.86 4.48
N MET A 44 -30.79 -19.61 3.41
CA MET A 44 -30.86 -18.32 2.72
C MET A 44 -32.22 -18.11 2.04
N ALA A 45 -32.85 -19.17 1.53
CA ALA A 45 -34.18 -19.11 0.91
C ALA A 45 -35.31 -18.75 1.89
N LEU A 46 -35.11 -18.88 3.21
CA LEU A 46 -36.12 -18.53 4.22
C LEU A 46 -36.48 -17.03 4.24
N ASN A 47 -35.63 -16.15 3.69
CA ASN A 47 -35.85 -14.71 3.70
C ASN A 47 -35.32 -14.05 2.42
N PRO A 48 -36.12 -13.27 1.67
CA PRO A 48 -35.69 -12.69 0.39
C PRO A 48 -34.54 -11.68 0.51
N LEU A 49 -34.26 -11.17 1.71
CA LEU A 49 -33.11 -10.29 1.99
C LEU A 49 -31.81 -11.08 2.21
N TRP A 50 -31.87 -12.40 2.22
CA TRP A 50 -30.76 -13.32 2.43
C TRP A 50 -30.56 -14.14 1.15
N ARG A 51 -29.31 -14.31 0.70
CA ARG A 51 -28.99 -15.13 -0.48
C ARG A 51 -27.63 -15.79 -0.35
N SER A 52 -27.50 -16.97 -0.95
CA SER A 52 -26.23 -17.53 -1.36
C SER A 52 -25.95 -17.20 -2.83
N GLY A 53 -24.70 -17.31 -3.27
CA GLY A 53 -24.34 -17.08 -4.68
C GLY A 53 -23.98 -15.62 -5.00
N PRO A 54 -23.44 -15.31 -6.20
CA PRO A 54 -22.94 -13.98 -6.53
C PRO A 54 -24.00 -13.02 -7.09
N THR A 55 -25.19 -13.53 -7.43
CA THR A 55 -26.21 -12.79 -8.19
C THR A 55 -27.45 -12.44 -7.37
N GLY A 56 -28.27 -11.52 -7.90
CA GLY A 56 -29.52 -11.07 -7.28
C GLY A 56 -29.33 -10.07 -6.14
N PHE A 57 -30.43 -9.52 -5.61
CA PHE A 57 -30.39 -8.57 -4.49
C PHE A 57 -30.45 -9.29 -3.13
N ALA A 58 -29.56 -8.92 -2.19
CA ALA A 58 -29.56 -9.42 -0.82
C ALA A 58 -28.89 -8.42 0.13
N LEU A 59 -29.42 -8.28 1.35
CA LEU A 59 -28.78 -7.52 2.44
C LEU A 59 -27.82 -8.39 3.25
N ALA A 60 -28.04 -9.70 3.31
CA ALA A 60 -27.11 -10.67 3.87
C ALA A 60 -26.76 -11.70 2.79
N ARG A 61 -25.47 -11.84 2.46
CA ARG A 61 -25.01 -12.73 1.41
C ARG A 61 -23.92 -13.67 1.88
N PHE A 62 -24.11 -14.95 1.59
CA PHE A 62 -23.09 -15.97 1.75
C PHE A 62 -22.43 -16.26 0.39
N LEU A 63 -21.14 -15.97 0.25
CA LEU A 63 -20.34 -16.38 -0.91
C LEU A 63 -19.32 -17.41 -0.46
N ARG A 64 -19.25 -18.56 -1.13
CA ARG A 64 -18.33 -19.64 -0.73
C ARG A 64 -16.86 -19.22 -0.92
N SER A 65 -16.58 -18.38 -1.92
CA SER A 65 -15.29 -17.76 -2.18
C SER A 65 -14.81 -16.78 -1.11
N ASP A 66 -15.63 -16.43 -0.12
CA ASP A 66 -15.19 -15.58 0.99
C ASP A 66 -14.38 -16.33 2.05
N TYR A 67 -14.33 -17.66 1.99
CA TYR A 67 -13.93 -18.54 3.09
C TYR A 67 -12.75 -19.46 2.72
N PHE A 68 -12.37 -20.40 3.60
CA PHE A 68 -11.18 -21.26 3.57
C PHE A 68 -10.71 -21.84 2.20
N ALA A 69 -11.57 -21.89 1.19
CA ALA A 69 -11.24 -22.40 -0.15
C ALA A 69 -10.90 -21.31 -1.19
N ALA A 70 -10.77 -20.03 -0.80
CA ALA A 70 -10.62 -18.89 -1.71
C ALA A 70 -9.31 -18.85 -2.52
N ASP A 71 -8.21 -19.41 -1.99
CA ASP A 71 -6.88 -19.36 -2.64
C ASP A 71 -6.73 -20.39 -3.77
N THR A 72 -7.68 -21.33 -3.86
CA THR A 72 -7.91 -22.17 -5.02
C THR A 72 -9.05 -21.54 -5.82
N ALA A 73 -8.81 -21.11 -7.06
CA ALA A 73 -9.83 -20.47 -7.89
C ALA A 73 -11.06 -21.38 -8.05
N LEU A 74 -12.18 -21.06 -7.40
CA LEU A 74 -13.39 -21.89 -7.37
C LEU A 74 -14.60 -21.17 -7.96
N ASP A 75 -15.37 -21.90 -8.75
CA ASP A 75 -16.76 -21.62 -9.12
C ASP A 75 -17.66 -21.74 -7.86
N ASP A 76 -18.78 -21.01 -7.79
CA ASP A 76 -19.61 -20.87 -6.57
C ASP A 76 -20.50 -22.11 -6.30
N SER A 77 -19.99 -23.30 -6.61
CA SER A 77 -20.68 -24.56 -6.43
C SER A 77 -20.68 -24.99 -4.94
N ALA A 78 -21.78 -25.57 -4.47
CA ALA A 78 -21.94 -25.97 -3.07
C ALA A 78 -20.95 -27.07 -2.62
N GLN A 79 -20.41 -27.85 -3.56
CA GLN A 79 -19.53 -28.99 -3.27
C GLN A 79 -18.12 -28.56 -2.84
N ASP A 80 -17.60 -27.43 -3.32
CA ASP A 80 -16.15 -27.18 -3.24
C ASP A 80 -15.63 -26.69 -1.87
N LEU A 81 -16.41 -25.86 -1.13
CA LEU A 81 -15.99 -25.39 0.20
C LEU A 81 -16.01 -26.52 1.23
N LYS A 82 -17.08 -27.32 1.26
CA LYS A 82 -17.19 -28.47 2.17
C LYS A 82 -16.12 -29.51 1.82
N GLU A 83 -15.87 -29.78 0.54
CA GLU A 83 -14.81 -30.69 0.12
C GLU A 83 -13.42 -30.20 0.53
N SER A 84 -13.13 -28.91 0.39
CA SER A 84 -11.84 -28.34 0.80
C SER A 84 -11.60 -28.48 2.30
N VAL A 85 -12.63 -28.19 3.12
CA VAL A 85 -12.55 -28.33 4.58
C VAL A 85 -12.43 -29.80 4.99
N THR A 86 -13.22 -30.70 4.39
CA THR A 86 -13.16 -32.14 4.69
C THR A 86 -11.82 -32.75 4.24
N ARG A 87 -11.24 -32.28 3.14
CA ARG A 87 -9.89 -32.65 2.68
C ARG A 87 -8.82 -32.20 3.67
N ALA A 88 -8.91 -30.97 4.19
CA ALA A 88 -8.00 -30.51 5.24
C ALA A 88 -8.10 -31.38 6.50
N PHE A 89 -9.31 -31.71 6.96
CA PHE A 89 -9.48 -32.64 8.09
C PHE A 89 -8.91 -34.03 7.83
N ARG A 90 -9.10 -34.58 6.62
CA ARG A 90 -8.53 -35.87 6.23
C ARG A 90 -7.00 -35.83 6.23
N ASN A 91 -6.41 -34.80 5.63
CA ASN A 91 -4.96 -34.68 5.50
C ASN A 91 -4.27 -34.37 6.83
N GLU A 92 -4.89 -33.52 7.66
CA GLU A 92 -4.24 -32.98 8.85
C GLU A 92 -4.59 -33.73 10.14
N LEU A 93 -5.80 -34.30 10.24
CA LEU A 93 -6.25 -35.05 11.41
C LEU A 93 -6.44 -36.56 11.15
N ASN A 94 -6.37 -37.00 9.90
CA ASN A 94 -6.75 -38.37 9.51
C ASN A 94 -8.19 -38.73 9.95
N GLU A 95 -9.11 -37.76 9.87
CA GLU A 95 -10.52 -37.92 10.22
C GLU A 95 -11.39 -37.88 8.97
N ASN A 96 -12.39 -38.76 8.90
CA ASN A 96 -13.38 -38.76 7.83
C ASN A 96 -14.63 -38.00 8.28
N ILE A 97 -14.75 -36.76 7.83
CA ILE A 97 -15.81 -35.83 8.21
C ILE A 97 -17.00 -35.97 7.27
N VAL A 98 -18.19 -36.15 7.82
CA VAL A 98 -19.44 -36.26 7.03
C VAL A 98 -20.27 -34.98 7.02
N ARG A 99 -20.12 -34.15 8.06
CA ARG A 99 -20.87 -32.90 8.25
C ARG A 99 -19.93 -31.80 8.73
N VAL A 100 -20.11 -30.59 8.21
CA VAL A 100 -19.31 -29.42 8.55
C VAL A 100 -20.24 -28.26 8.89
N CYS A 101 -20.15 -27.74 10.12
CA CYS A 101 -20.83 -26.52 10.50
C CYS A 101 -19.82 -25.36 10.56
N LEU A 102 -20.10 -24.26 9.86
CA LEU A 102 -19.28 -23.06 9.78
C LEU A 102 -19.87 -21.95 10.66
N LEU A 103 -19.15 -21.55 11.70
CA LEU A 103 -19.42 -20.32 12.44
C LEU A 103 -18.69 -19.15 11.78
N THR A 104 -19.42 -18.17 11.26
CA THR A 104 -18.82 -17.08 10.50
C THR A 104 -19.65 -15.79 10.46
N ASN A 105 -19.02 -14.71 10.00
CA ASN A 105 -19.70 -13.52 9.49
C ASN A 105 -19.81 -13.59 7.97
N MET A 106 -20.95 -13.12 7.46
CA MET A 106 -21.24 -13.07 6.03
C MET A 106 -21.11 -11.64 5.49
N ARG A 107 -21.36 -11.47 4.20
CA ARG A 107 -21.48 -10.13 3.61
C ARG A 107 -22.79 -9.49 4.06
N TYR A 108 -22.72 -8.51 4.94
CA TYR A 108 -23.87 -7.71 5.34
C TYR A 108 -23.80 -6.36 4.64
N PHE A 109 -24.86 -6.00 3.92
CA PHE A 109 -24.96 -4.79 3.10
C PHE A 109 -23.78 -4.65 2.11
N GLY A 110 -23.32 -5.77 1.55
CA GLY A 110 -22.21 -5.82 0.59
C GLY A 110 -20.81 -5.98 1.20
N TYR A 111 -20.64 -5.81 2.51
CA TYR A 111 -19.32 -5.87 3.16
C TYR A 111 -19.10 -7.14 3.97
N LEU A 112 -17.89 -7.70 3.83
CA LEU A 112 -17.38 -8.76 4.68
C LEU A 112 -16.37 -8.18 5.68
N VAL A 113 -16.62 -8.33 6.98
CA VAL A 113 -15.60 -8.21 8.03
C VAL A 113 -15.65 -9.49 8.84
N ASN A 114 -14.72 -10.37 8.51
CA ASN A 114 -14.68 -11.72 9.05
C ASN A 114 -13.24 -12.06 9.49
N PRO A 115 -12.81 -11.61 10.68
CA PRO A 115 -11.44 -11.84 11.14
C PRO A 115 -11.17 -13.30 11.52
N VAL A 116 -12.22 -14.08 11.79
CA VAL A 116 -12.09 -15.49 12.15
C VAL A 116 -13.34 -16.29 11.74
N SER A 117 -13.14 -17.45 11.15
CA SER A 117 -14.15 -18.48 10.90
C SER A 117 -13.79 -19.77 11.62
N PHE A 118 -14.78 -20.49 12.12
CA PHE A 118 -14.58 -21.81 12.74
C PHE A 118 -15.41 -22.87 12.03
N TYR A 119 -14.75 -23.92 11.54
CA TYR A 119 -15.39 -25.08 10.93
C TYR A 119 -15.36 -26.24 11.91
N PHE A 120 -16.54 -26.72 12.29
CA PHE A 120 -16.74 -27.85 13.18
C PHE A 120 -17.04 -29.09 12.34
N GLY A 121 -16.09 -30.03 12.31
CA GLY A 121 -16.22 -31.28 11.54
C GLY A 121 -16.78 -32.40 12.41
N TYR A 122 -17.85 -33.05 11.97
CA TYR A 122 -18.50 -34.15 12.70
C TYR A 122 -18.34 -35.49 11.99
N ARG A 123 -18.22 -36.56 12.79
CA ARG A 123 -18.26 -37.94 12.31
C ARG A 123 -19.71 -38.39 12.09
N ARG A 124 -19.86 -39.58 11.50
CA ARG A 124 -21.17 -40.20 11.22
C ARG A 124 -21.99 -40.49 12.47
N ASP A 125 -21.36 -40.68 13.63
CA ASP A 125 -22.02 -40.87 14.92
C ASP A 125 -22.47 -39.55 15.59
N GLY A 126 -22.23 -38.40 14.93
CA GLY A 126 -22.57 -37.07 15.44
C GLY A 126 -21.53 -36.47 16.39
N SER A 127 -20.45 -37.18 16.73
CA SER A 127 -19.37 -36.65 17.57
C SER A 127 -18.52 -35.63 16.81
N LEU A 128 -18.10 -34.57 17.52
CA LEU A 128 -17.11 -33.62 17.00
C LEU A 128 -15.77 -34.33 16.79
N ALA A 129 -15.20 -34.20 15.59
CA ALA A 129 -13.93 -34.81 15.21
C ALA A 129 -12.77 -33.80 15.30
N GLY A 130 -13.02 -32.56 14.88
CA GLY A 130 -12.00 -31.53 14.82
C GLY A 130 -12.60 -30.15 14.56
N ILE A 131 -11.78 -29.12 14.81
CA ILE A 131 -12.12 -27.73 14.58
C ILE A 131 -11.05 -27.12 13.68
N LEU A 132 -11.41 -26.62 12.51
CA LEU A 132 -10.52 -25.83 11.66
C LEU A 132 -10.82 -24.35 11.91
N SER A 133 -9.81 -23.58 12.28
CA SER A 133 -9.95 -22.17 12.63
C SER A 133 -9.21 -21.32 11.61
N GLU A 134 -9.94 -20.69 10.71
CA GLU A 134 -9.40 -19.77 9.70
C GLU A 134 -9.31 -18.37 10.30
N ILE A 135 -8.14 -17.74 10.22
CA ILE A 135 -7.90 -16.37 10.69
C ILE A 135 -7.50 -15.52 9.49
N THR A 136 -8.10 -14.33 9.38
CA THR A 136 -7.84 -13.37 8.31
C THR A 136 -7.24 -12.09 8.88
N ASN A 137 -6.13 -11.64 8.31
CA ASN A 137 -5.46 -10.42 8.71
C ASN A 137 -6.01 -9.22 7.92
N THR A 138 -6.87 -8.41 8.53
CA THR A 138 -7.70 -7.40 7.84
C THR A 138 -6.92 -6.27 7.13
N PRO A 139 -5.74 -5.81 7.60
CA PRO A 139 -4.94 -4.82 6.85
C PRO A 139 -4.14 -5.40 5.68
N TRP A 140 -3.77 -6.69 5.71
CA TRP A 140 -2.86 -7.31 4.72
C TRP A 140 -3.52 -8.35 3.82
N GLY A 141 -4.78 -8.73 4.08
CA GLY A 141 -5.55 -9.67 3.26
C GLY A 141 -5.12 -11.13 3.38
N GLU A 142 -4.08 -11.43 4.17
CA GLU A 142 -3.57 -12.78 4.38
C GLU A 142 -4.54 -13.67 5.17
N ARG A 143 -4.46 -14.97 4.92
CA ARG A 143 -5.22 -16.00 5.64
C ARG A 143 -4.30 -17.09 6.16
N HIS A 144 -4.65 -17.64 7.32
CA HIS A 144 -3.97 -18.79 7.88
C HIS A 144 -4.97 -19.62 8.69
N HIS A 145 -4.87 -20.94 8.63
CA HIS A 145 -5.72 -21.83 9.43
C HIS A 145 -4.94 -22.62 10.48
N TYR A 146 -5.62 -22.95 11.57
CA TYR A 146 -5.17 -23.92 12.56
C TYR A 146 -6.18 -25.07 12.64
N THR A 147 -5.71 -26.29 12.42
CA THR A 147 -6.55 -27.48 12.54
C THR A 147 -6.35 -28.13 13.90
N LEU A 148 -7.43 -28.19 14.68
CA LEU A 148 -7.45 -28.61 16.08
C LEU A 148 -8.15 -29.96 16.22
N ASN A 149 -7.48 -30.92 16.85
CA ASN A 149 -8.03 -32.25 17.12
C ASN A 149 -8.93 -32.22 18.38
N THR A 150 -9.87 -33.15 18.49
CA THR A 150 -10.70 -33.34 19.70
C THR A 150 -10.34 -34.59 20.50
N LYS A 151 -9.55 -35.51 19.94
CA LYS A 151 -9.05 -36.70 20.65
C LYS A 151 -8.02 -36.28 21.69
N GLY A 152 -8.26 -36.60 22.96
CA GLY A 152 -7.30 -36.38 24.04
C GLY A 152 -6.06 -37.26 23.90
N THR A 153 -4.94 -36.83 24.47
CA THR A 153 -3.71 -37.62 24.59
C THR A 153 -3.95 -38.83 25.50
N LEU A 154 -4.47 -39.93 24.94
CA LEU A 154 -4.36 -41.25 25.54
C LEU A 154 -2.92 -41.73 25.30
N ASN A 155 -2.17 -41.82 26.39
CA ASN A 155 -0.91 -42.56 26.60
C ASN A 155 0.07 -42.67 25.41
N THR A 156 1.25 -42.09 25.66
CA THR A 156 2.56 -42.44 25.08
C THR A 156 2.62 -43.86 24.52
N LEU A 157 2.61 -43.99 23.18
CA LEU A 157 3.33 -44.98 22.35
C LEU A 157 2.89 -44.99 20.86
N SER A 158 1.88 -44.21 20.44
CA SER A 158 1.43 -44.16 19.03
C SER A 158 1.61 -42.81 18.31
N ALA A 159 2.55 -41.96 18.75
CA ALA A 159 2.74 -40.61 18.22
C ALA A 159 3.44 -40.53 16.85
N GLN A 160 3.67 -41.65 16.16
CA GLN A 160 4.34 -41.67 14.85
C GLN A 160 3.39 -41.60 13.64
N ASN A 161 2.06 -41.58 13.83
CA ASN A 161 1.09 -41.55 12.72
C ASN A 161 -0.01 -40.47 12.85
N SER A 162 0.16 -39.47 13.71
CA SER A 162 -0.75 -38.32 13.81
C SER A 162 -0.30 -37.20 12.85
N GLY A 163 -1.18 -36.76 11.95
CA GLY A 163 -0.93 -35.65 11.02
C GLY A 163 -0.62 -34.30 11.71
N PRO A 164 -0.38 -33.22 10.96
CA PRO A 164 0.07 -31.91 11.47
C PRO A 164 -0.88 -31.18 12.43
N GLY A 165 -2.09 -31.69 12.71
CA GLY A 165 -3.05 -31.01 13.57
C GLY A 165 -2.68 -30.91 15.05
N ILE A 166 -3.18 -29.87 15.70
CA ILE A 166 -2.88 -29.52 17.09
C ILE A 166 -3.77 -30.33 18.04
N SER A 167 -3.15 -31.14 18.90
CA SER A 167 -3.88 -31.95 19.89
C SER A 167 -4.22 -31.14 21.16
N PRO A 168 -5.37 -31.41 21.81
CA PRO A 168 -5.75 -30.73 23.04
C PRO A 168 -4.83 -31.17 24.19
N GLN A 169 -4.40 -30.22 25.01
CA GLN A 169 -3.65 -30.49 26.24
C GLN A 169 -4.57 -30.93 27.38
N ARG A 170 -5.79 -30.39 27.43
CA ARG A 170 -6.80 -30.75 28.43
C ARG A 170 -8.18 -30.79 27.78
N VAL A 171 -8.97 -31.79 28.15
CA VAL A 171 -10.38 -31.87 27.81
C VAL A 171 -11.15 -31.81 29.12
N HIS A 172 -11.89 -30.73 29.34
CA HIS A 172 -12.73 -30.57 30.51
C HIS A 172 -14.16 -30.94 30.13
N SER A 173 -14.76 -31.88 30.86
CA SER A 173 -16.20 -32.13 30.79
C SER A 173 -16.85 -31.51 32.00
N ASN A 174 -17.70 -30.51 31.81
CA ASN A 174 -18.50 -29.95 32.89
C ASN A 174 -19.91 -29.67 32.35
N SER A 175 -20.93 -30.09 33.11
CA SER A 175 -22.36 -29.86 32.79
C SER A 175 -22.76 -30.20 31.34
N GLY A 176 -22.27 -31.32 30.78
CA GLY A 176 -22.67 -31.81 29.45
C GLY A 176 -21.91 -31.22 28.26
N THR A 177 -21.17 -30.11 28.43
CA THR A 177 -20.40 -29.48 27.35
C THR A 177 -18.90 -29.79 27.46
N GLN A 178 -18.32 -30.42 26.44
CA GLN A 178 -16.87 -30.64 26.38
C GLN A 178 -16.13 -29.37 25.98
N ARG A 179 -15.07 -29.04 26.71
CA ARG A 179 -14.15 -27.93 26.41
C ARG A 179 -12.76 -28.45 26.13
N TYR A 180 -12.20 -28.05 25.01
CA TYR A 180 -10.87 -28.42 24.56
C TYR A 180 -9.92 -27.25 24.78
N GLU A 181 -8.85 -27.47 25.55
CA GLU A 181 -7.76 -26.51 25.74
C GLU A 181 -6.55 -26.90 24.89
N TYR A 182 -6.07 -25.97 24.07
CA TYR A 182 -4.92 -26.13 23.19
C TYR A 182 -3.81 -25.15 23.59
N ARG A 183 -2.56 -25.55 23.45
CA ARG A 183 -1.41 -24.63 23.49
C ARG A 183 -0.44 -24.91 22.38
N PHE A 184 -0.06 -23.87 21.66
CA PHE A 184 0.81 -23.96 20.49
C PHE A 184 1.45 -22.60 20.20
N LYS A 185 2.50 -22.58 19.37
CA LYS A 185 3.21 -21.35 18.98
C LYS A 185 2.33 -20.50 18.06
N LYS A 186 2.35 -19.17 18.24
CA LYS A 186 1.73 -18.22 17.32
C LYS A 186 2.52 -18.21 16.01
N ASN A 187 1.87 -18.62 14.92
CA ASN A 187 2.48 -18.69 13.58
C ASN A 187 1.92 -17.66 12.60
N PHE A 188 0.95 -16.84 13.01
CA PHE A 188 0.32 -15.84 12.14
C PHE A 188 0.31 -14.45 12.79
N HIS A 189 0.67 -13.43 12.02
CA HIS A 189 0.70 -12.05 12.48
C HIS A 189 -0.70 -11.44 12.35
N VAL A 190 -1.32 -11.08 13.47
CA VAL A 190 -2.74 -10.65 13.50
C VAL A 190 -2.93 -9.20 13.96
N SER A 191 -1.88 -8.58 14.50
CA SER A 191 -1.93 -7.21 14.99
C SER A 191 -0.52 -6.69 15.20
N PRO A 192 -0.23 -5.44 14.79
CA PRO A 192 1.06 -4.81 15.03
C PRO A 192 1.34 -4.52 16.51
N PHE A 193 0.39 -4.79 17.40
CA PHE A 193 0.59 -4.71 18.85
C PHE A 193 0.81 -6.09 19.50
N ASN A 194 0.85 -7.17 18.72
CA ASN A 194 1.07 -8.54 19.17
C ASN A 194 2.27 -9.17 18.44
N PRO A 195 3.44 -9.30 19.09
CA PRO A 195 4.63 -9.88 18.45
C PRO A 195 4.42 -11.32 17.98
N MET A 196 5.28 -11.81 17.09
CA MET A 196 5.24 -13.19 16.61
C MET A 196 5.75 -14.20 17.64
N ASP A 197 6.70 -13.81 18.48
CA ASP A 197 7.22 -14.67 19.56
C ASP A 197 6.26 -14.72 20.76
N MET A 198 5.14 -15.43 20.57
CA MET A 198 4.14 -15.67 21.60
C MET A 198 3.63 -17.11 21.52
N GLN A 199 3.11 -17.60 22.63
CA GLN A 199 2.32 -18.83 22.66
C GLN A 199 0.84 -18.51 22.74
N TYR A 200 0.04 -19.25 21.99
CA TYR A 200 -1.40 -19.25 22.12
C TYR A 200 -1.85 -20.26 23.18
N ARG A 201 -2.87 -19.88 23.94
CA ARG A 201 -3.71 -20.83 24.68
C ARG A 201 -5.15 -20.63 24.25
N TRP A 202 -5.74 -21.62 23.60
CA TRP A 202 -7.11 -21.55 23.10
C TRP A 202 -8.01 -22.49 23.89
N VAL A 203 -9.23 -22.06 24.18
CA VAL A 203 -10.28 -22.88 24.80
C VAL A 203 -11.55 -22.74 23.98
N LEU A 204 -12.02 -23.86 23.44
CA LEU A 204 -13.22 -23.93 22.61
C LEU A 204 -14.15 -25.03 23.12
N ASN A 205 -15.45 -24.89 22.87
CA ASN A 205 -16.41 -25.98 22.99
C ASN A 205 -17.14 -26.26 21.69
N ASP A 206 -17.72 -27.45 21.63
CA ASP A 206 -18.67 -27.84 20.58
C ASP A 206 -19.89 -26.88 20.59
N PRO A 207 -20.37 -26.37 19.44
CA PRO A 207 -21.51 -25.45 19.40
C PRO A 207 -22.81 -26.11 19.88
N ASP A 208 -23.37 -25.57 20.97
CA ASP A 208 -24.63 -26.02 21.56
C ASP A 208 -25.47 -24.79 22.00
N ASP A 209 -26.22 -24.84 23.11
CA ASP A 209 -26.94 -23.66 23.63
C ASP A 209 -26.04 -22.44 23.85
N GLU A 210 -24.78 -22.67 24.27
CA GLU A 210 -23.75 -21.65 24.37
C GLU A 210 -22.48 -22.05 23.61
N LEU A 211 -21.89 -21.07 22.93
CA LEU A 211 -20.57 -21.20 22.30
C LEU A 211 -19.58 -20.23 22.96
N LEU A 212 -18.51 -20.79 23.52
CA LEU A 212 -17.38 -20.10 24.11
C LEU A 212 -16.13 -20.37 23.28
N ILE A 213 -15.52 -19.29 22.80
CA ILE A 213 -14.20 -19.32 22.20
C ILE A 213 -13.34 -18.32 22.94
N HIS A 214 -12.27 -18.81 23.56
CA HIS A 214 -11.35 -18.01 24.35
C HIS A 214 -9.93 -18.24 23.89
N MET A 215 -9.18 -17.15 23.73
CA MET A 215 -7.81 -17.17 23.25
C MET A 215 -6.98 -16.23 24.10
N ASP A 216 -5.91 -16.75 24.70
CA ASP A 216 -4.86 -15.98 25.35
C ASP A 216 -3.61 -15.95 24.46
N THR A 217 -2.90 -14.82 24.45
CA THR A 217 -1.48 -14.76 24.05
C THR A 217 -0.60 -14.66 25.28
N LEU A 218 0.45 -15.47 25.31
CA LEU A 218 1.37 -15.62 26.42
C LEU A 218 2.80 -15.27 25.98
N THR A 219 3.51 -14.51 26.80
CA THR A 219 4.92 -14.11 26.58
C THR A 219 5.82 -14.62 27.70
N SER A 220 7.06 -14.97 27.38
CA SER A 220 8.08 -15.33 28.37
C SER A 220 8.53 -14.10 29.17
N THR A 221 8.58 -14.19 30.50
CA THR A 221 9.14 -13.12 31.33
C THR A 221 10.67 -13.25 31.41
N SER A 222 11.43 -12.30 30.85
CA SER A 222 12.82 -12.08 31.25
C SER A 222 12.83 -11.39 32.62
N THR A 223 13.07 -12.15 33.69
CA THR A 223 13.28 -11.57 35.03
C THR A 223 14.65 -10.90 35.08
N ASN A 224 14.64 -9.57 35.07
CA ASN A 224 15.81 -8.76 35.39
C ASN A 224 15.53 -8.05 36.73
N THR A 225 15.90 -8.68 37.85
CA THR A 225 15.97 -8.01 39.16
C THR A 225 17.00 -8.70 40.05
N ASN A 226 18.06 -7.97 40.39
CA ASN A 226 18.91 -8.19 41.55
C ASN A 226 18.07 -8.18 42.83
N ALA A 227 18.08 -9.28 43.60
CA ALA A 227 17.84 -9.25 45.05
C ALA A 227 18.34 -10.54 45.70
N ASN A 228 19.41 -10.41 46.49
CA ASN A 228 19.82 -11.36 47.51
C ASN A 228 18.69 -11.58 48.53
N THR A 229 18.18 -12.80 48.68
CA THR A 229 17.92 -13.42 50.00
C THR A 229 17.62 -14.91 49.90
N THR A 230 18.00 -15.60 50.96
CA THR A 230 18.22 -17.04 51.17
C THR A 230 16.97 -17.94 51.29
N ASN A 231 17.16 -19.20 50.87
CA ASN A 231 16.58 -20.47 51.35
C ASN A 231 15.05 -20.67 51.32
N THR A 232 14.53 -21.62 50.53
CA THR A 232 14.33 -23.06 50.91
C THR A 232 13.70 -23.86 49.76
N SER A 233 13.94 -25.17 49.81
CA SER A 233 13.60 -26.25 48.88
C SER A 233 12.15 -26.32 48.38
N ASN A 234 11.97 -26.42 47.06
CA ASN A 234 11.08 -27.38 46.40
C ASN A 234 11.44 -27.49 44.91
N LYS A 235 11.95 -28.66 44.50
CA LYS A 235 12.17 -29.04 43.10
C LYS A 235 10.83 -29.47 42.50
N GLU A 236 10.15 -28.56 41.84
CA GLU A 236 9.17 -28.87 40.79
C GLU A 236 9.63 -28.20 39.48
N SER A 237 9.60 -28.99 38.42
CA SER A 237 9.81 -28.69 37.00
C SER A 237 9.93 -27.20 36.62
N ALA A 238 11.10 -26.82 36.10
CA ALA A 238 11.38 -25.52 35.50
C ALA A 238 10.45 -25.25 34.29
N GLY A 239 9.28 -24.70 34.54
CA GLY A 239 8.40 -24.09 33.53
C GLY A 239 8.69 -22.60 33.47
N ALA A 240 9.06 -22.08 32.30
CA ALA A 240 9.15 -20.64 32.09
C ALA A 240 7.84 -19.97 32.54
N ASN A 241 7.92 -18.98 33.43
CA ASN A 241 6.74 -18.20 33.86
C ASN A 241 6.21 -17.44 32.63
N LEU A 242 5.15 -17.95 32.03
CA LEU A 242 4.46 -17.34 30.89
C LEU A 242 3.44 -16.32 31.43
N GLN A 243 3.65 -15.05 31.13
CA GLN A 243 2.71 -13.98 31.47
C GLN A 243 1.65 -13.82 30.38
N ARG A 244 0.38 -13.62 30.78
CA ARG A 244 -0.71 -13.30 29.86
C ARG A 244 -0.59 -11.85 29.38
N ASP A 245 -0.47 -11.67 28.06
CA ASP A 245 -0.32 -10.36 27.41
C ASP A 245 -1.67 -9.81 26.94
N PHE A 246 -2.44 -10.65 26.24
CA PHE A 246 -3.75 -10.31 25.67
C PHE A 246 -4.71 -11.51 25.75
N ASP A 247 -6.01 -11.23 25.88
CA ASP A 247 -7.07 -12.22 25.65
C ASP A 247 -8.17 -11.71 24.74
N ALA A 248 -8.70 -12.61 23.90
CA ALA A 248 -9.99 -12.45 23.24
C ALA A 248 -10.96 -13.51 23.75
N THR A 249 -12.15 -13.09 24.12
CA THR A 249 -13.24 -13.98 24.54
C THR A 249 -14.48 -13.68 23.73
N MET A 250 -15.02 -14.70 23.08
CA MET A 250 -16.31 -14.69 22.42
C MET A 250 -17.26 -15.62 23.17
N ARG A 251 -18.39 -15.09 23.63
CA ARG A 251 -19.47 -15.88 24.25
C ARG A 251 -20.77 -15.58 23.53
N LEU A 252 -21.34 -16.60 22.93
CA LEU A 252 -22.54 -16.51 22.11
C LEU A 252 -23.60 -17.49 22.63
N SER A 253 -24.87 -17.12 22.49
CA SER A 253 -26.01 -17.96 22.82
C SER A 253 -26.79 -18.27 21.55
N ARG A 254 -27.19 -19.54 21.42
CA ARG A 254 -27.92 -20.06 20.27
C ARG A 254 -29.31 -19.43 20.17
N LYS A 255 -29.74 -19.19 18.94
CA LYS A 255 -31.09 -18.80 18.53
C LYS A 255 -31.47 -19.62 17.31
N GLU A 256 -32.72 -20.04 17.28
CA GLU A 256 -33.28 -20.76 16.15
C GLU A 256 -33.34 -19.86 14.89
N ILE A 257 -33.03 -20.43 13.74
CA ILE A 257 -33.17 -19.74 12.45
C ILE A 257 -34.62 -19.87 11.98
N THR A 258 -35.25 -18.72 11.80
CA THR A 258 -36.59 -18.56 11.22
C THR A 258 -36.58 -17.29 10.37
N THR A 259 -37.52 -17.13 9.45
CA THR A 259 -37.66 -15.87 8.68
C THR A 259 -37.71 -14.63 9.58
N ARG A 260 -38.36 -14.75 10.76
CA ARG A 260 -38.46 -13.67 11.75
C ARG A 260 -37.12 -13.38 12.43
N SER A 261 -36.35 -14.41 12.84
CA SER A 261 -35.05 -14.17 13.49
C SER A 261 -34.01 -13.61 12.52
N LEU A 262 -34.04 -14.02 11.25
CA LEU A 262 -33.20 -13.46 10.18
C LEU A 262 -33.53 -11.98 9.89
N SER A 263 -34.80 -11.59 9.82
CA SER A 263 -35.16 -10.16 9.69
C SER A 263 -34.79 -9.36 10.93
N ALA A 264 -35.07 -9.91 12.11
CA ALA A 264 -34.82 -9.22 13.38
C ALA A 264 -33.34 -8.93 13.62
N VAL A 265 -32.44 -9.81 13.18
CA VAL A 265 -31.00 -9.59 13.37
C VAL A 265 -30.48 -8.44 12.51
N LEU A 266 -30.95 -8.29 11.26
CA LEU A 266 -30.59 -7.16 10.39
C LEU A 266 -31.07 -5.82 10.98
N ILE A 267 -32.23 -5.79 11.64
CA ILE A 267 -32.77 -4.59 12.28
C ILE A 267 -32.05 -4.28 13.60
N ARG A 268 -31.69 -5.32 14.37
CA ARG A 268 -31.03 -5.16 15.67
C ARG A 268 -29.54 -4.83 15.55
N PHE A 269 -28.92 -5.21 14.43
CA PHE A 269 -27.50 -5.07 14.14
C PHE A 269 -27.20 -4.42 12.77
N PRO A 270 -27.84 -3.30 12.40
CA PRO A 270 -27.82 -2.78 11.02
C PRO A 270 -26.42 -2.32 10.57
N PHE A 271 -25.60 -1.86 11.52
CA PHE A 271 -24.23 -1.39 11.26
C PHE A 271 -23.20 -2.12 12.14
N MET A 272 -23.49 -3.36 12.55
CA MET A 272 -22.58 -4.10 13.43
C MET A 272 -21.18 -4.19 12.83
N THR A 273 -21.07 -4.57 11.56
CA THR A 273 -19.81 -4.70 10.83
C THR A 273 -18.97 -3.41 10.91
N LEU A 274 -19.56 -2.26 10.59
CA LEU A 274 -18.89 -0.96 10.64
C LEU A 274 -18.54 -0.55 12.08
N LYS A 275 -19.43 -0.80 13.04
CA LYS A 275 -19.22 -0.46 14.46
C LYS A 275 -18.08 -1.26 15.07
N VAL A 276 -17.95 -2.53 14.71
CA VAL A 276 -16.85 -3.40 15.15
C VAL A 276 -15.53 -2.93 14.55
N LEU A 277 -15.50 -2.69 13.23
CA LEU A 277 -14.32 -2.18 12.52
C LEU A 277 -13.83 -0.86 13.13
N TRP A 278 -14.72 0.12 13.25
CA TRP A 278 -14.40 1.41 13.86
C TRP A 278 -13.93 1.25 15.30
N GLY A 279 -14.57 0.37 16.07
CA GLY A 279 -14.13 0.04 17.43
C GLY A 279 -12.71 -0.53 17.49
N ILE A 280 -12.33 -1.41 16.56
CA ILE A 280 -10.99 -2.00 16.48
C ILE A 280 -9.94 -0.92 16.15
N TYR A 281 -10.16 -0.14 15.08
CA TYR A 281 -9.20 0.91 14.67
C TYR A 281 -9.09 2.05 15.69
N TRP A 282 -10.20 2.47 16.29
CA TRP A 282 -10.18 3.47 17.37
C TRP A 282 -9.40 2.99 18.59
N ASN A 283 -9.49 1.70 18.92
CA ASN A 283 -8.69 1.13 20.01
C ASN A 283 -7.20 0.97 19.62
N ALA A 284 -6.90 0.63 18.37
CA ALA A 284 -5.54 0.62 17.85
C ALA A 284 -4.89 2.02 17.94
N LEU A 285 -5.62 3.06 17.52
CA LEU A 285 -5.19 4.45 17.65
C LEU A 285 -4.95 4.85 19.11
N LYS A 286 -5.87 4.49 20.03
CA LYS A 286 -5.68 4.72 21.47
C LYS A 286 -4.43 4.04 22.03
N LEU A 287 -4.13 2.83 21.58
CA LEU A 287 -2.92 2.11 21.99
C LEU A 287 -1.66 2.79 21.47
N TRP A 288 -1.69 3.24 20.21
CA TRP A 288 -0.59 3.99 19.60
C TRP A 288 -0.32 5.32 20.31
N VAL A 289 -1.36 6.13 20.54
CA VAL A 289 -1.26 7.42 21.29
C VAL A 289 -0.75 7.21 22.72
N ARG A 290 -1.04 6.06 23.33
CA ARG A 290 -0.57 5.70 24.68
C ARG A 290 0.82 5.04 24.69
N GLY A 291 1.55 5.06 23.58
CA GLY A 291 2.92 4.57 23.50
C GLY A 291 3.06 3.05 23.50
N SER A 292 2.02 2.30 23.10
CA SER A 292 2.16 0.85 22.92
C SER A 292 3.13 0.56 21.76
N ARG A 293 4.16 -0.24 22.02
CA ARG A 293 5.16 -0.65 21.02
C ARG A 293 4.47 -1.29 19.81
N PHE A 294 4.89 -0.85 18.64
CA PHE A 294 4.53 -1.39 17.35
C PHE A 294 5.53 -2.49 16.96
N TYR A 295 5.03 -3.55 16.33
CA TYR A 295 5.78 -4.65 15.79
C TYR A 295 5.49 -4.72 14.30
N ASP A 296 6.55 -4.73 13.51
CA ASP A 296 6.43 -4.80 12.06
C ASP A 296 5.87 -6.17 11.65
N HIS A 297 5.18 -6.18 10.51
CA HIS A 297 4.74 -7.43 9.94
C HIS A 297 5.97 -8.25 9.53
N PRO A 298 6.05 -9.54 9.90
CA PRO A 298 7.13 -10.39 9.43
C PRO A 298 7.15 -10.38 7.90
N GLY A 299 8.32 -10.08 7.31
CA GLY A 299 8.49 -9.84 5.87
C GLY A 299 8.64 -8.37 5.46
N SER A 300 8.40 -7.41 6.36
CA SER A 300 8.50 -5.95 6.06
C SER A 300 9.83 -5.31 6.44
N ALA A 301 10.80 -6.09 6.93
CA ALA A 301 12.16 -5.64 7.24
C ALA A 301 13.16 -6.52 6.48
N GLY A 302 14.05 -5.87 5.72
CA GLY A 302 15.17 -6.51 5.05
C GLY A 302 15.94 -7.42 6.00
N GLN A 303 16.40 -8.54 5.46
CA GLN A 303 17.30 -9.46 6.15
C GLN A 303 18.51 -8.67 6.67
N SER A 304 18.56 -8.45 7.98
CA SER A 304 19.76 -8.09 8.71
C SER A 304 19.96 -9.12 9.82
N GLU A 305 21.18 -9.66 9.84
CA GLU A 305 21.61 -10.93 10.41
C GLU A 305 21.56 -11.03 11.95
N GLN A 306 21.48 -12.28 12.43
CA GLN A 306 22.39 -12.93 13.40
C GLN A 306 21.80 -14.32 13.78
N SER A 307 22.52 -15.44 13.89
CA SER A 307 23.96 -15.69 14.07
C SER A 307 24.29 -17.18 13.79
N THR A 308 25.38 -17.41 13.05
CA THR A 308 26.41 -18.46 13.18
C THR A 308 26.02 -19.93 13.44
N ASP A 309 26.33 -20.81 12.49
CA ASP A 309 27.39 -21.81 12.74
C ASP A 309 28.09 -22.24 11.43
N SER A 310 29.35 -22.58 11.60
CA SER A 310 30.43 -22.78 10.65
C SER A 310 30.36 -24.06 9.80
N THR A 311 30.75 -23.99 8.52
CA THR A 311 31.88 -24.77 7.96
C THR A 311 32.19 -24.42 6.50
N LYS A 312 33.48 -24.46 6.20
CA LYS A 312 34.20 -24.05 4.98
C LYS A 312 33.86 -24.90 3.74
N ALA A 313 33.85 -24.26 2.56
CA ALA A 313 34.60 -24.72 1.38
C ALA A 313 34.65 -23.60 0.31
N HIS A 314 35.84 -23.38 -0.26
CA HIS A 314 36.17 -22.45 -1.34
C HIS A 314 36.41 -23.25 -2.65
N PRO A 315 36.58 -22.60 -3.82
CA PRO A 315 35.78 -22.83 -5.02
C PRO A 315 36.56 -23.48 -6.18
N GLU A 316 35.87 -24.10 -7.12
CA GLU A 316 36.39 -24.31 -8.49
C GLU A 316 35.28 -24.16 -9.54
N ASP A 317 35.54 -23.23 -10.47
CA ASP A 317 35.26 -23.23 -11.91
C ASP A 317 33.93 -23.77 -12.46
N ILE A 318 33.22 -22.93 -13.23
CA ILE A 318 32.84 -23.28 -14.61
C ILE A 318 32.68 -22.00 -15.44
N HIS A 319 33.43 -21.98 -16.54
CA HIS A 319 33.49 -20.96 -17.58
C HIS A 319 32.15 -20.70 -18.29
N ILE A 320 31.82 -19.42 -18.48
CA ILE A 320 30.82 -18.94 -19.42
C ILE A 320 31.45 -18.93 -20.82
N LYS A 321 30.97 -19.81 -21.72
CA LYS A 321 31.23 -19.73 -23.17
C LYS A 321 30.04 -19.07 -23.86
N ILE A 322 30.25 -17.85 -24.32
CA ILE A 322 29.39 -17.15 -25.27
C ILE A 322 29.42 -17.90 -26.61
N LYS A 323 28.26 -18.18 -27.19
CA LYS A 323 28.12 -18.57 -28.60
C LYS A 323 27.10 -17.66 -29.31
N PRO A 324 27.32 -17.35 -30.60
CA PRO A 324 26.60 -16.31 -31.31
C PRO A 324 25.26 -16.80 -31.89
N VAL A 325 24.37 -15.84 -32.08
CA VAL A 325 23.03 -15.96 -32.65
C VAL A 325 23.10 -16.41 -34.12
N THR A 326 22.37 -17.49 -34.44
CA THR A 326 22.00 -17.87 -35.81
C THR A 326 20.49 -18.04 -35.88
N GLN A 327 19.88 -17.43 -36.90
CA GLN A 327 18.48 -17.55 -37.31
C GLN A 327 18.01 -19.02 -37.41
N PRO A 328 16.69 -19.26 -37.34
CA PRO A 328 16.11 -20.39 -38.04
C PRO A 328 15.05 -19.97 -39.06
N ASP A 329 15.21 -20.53 -40.25
CA ASP A 329 14.20 -20.66 -41.29
C ASP A 329 13.04 -21.57 -40.86
N SER A 330 11.91 -21.29 -41.51
CA SER A 330 10.65 -22.03 -41.63
C SER A 330 10.65 -23.55 -41.38
N CYS A 331 9.69 -24.04 -40.57
CA CYS A 331 8.84 -25.19 -40.92
C CYS A 331 7.63 -25.31 -39.96
N ASN A 332 6.48 -25.63 -40.55
CA ASN A 332 5.18 -25.88 -39.94
C ASN A 332 5.24 -26.89 -38.78
N SER A 333 4.64 -26.54 -37.64
CA SER A 333 3.95 -27.51 -36.79
C SER A 333 2.76 -26.86 -36.10
N SER A 334 1.58 -27.39 -36.42
CA SER A 334 0.29 -27.07 -35.84
C SER A 334 0.23 -27.53 -34.39
N LYS A 335 0.20 -26.59 -33.44
CA LYS A 335 -0.31 -26.80 -32.08
C LYS A 335 -1.05 -25.56 -31.61
N GLU A 336 -2.23 -25.82 -31.07
CA GLU A 336 -3.26 -24.90 -30.62
C GLU A 336 -2.70 -23.78 -29.74
N GLN A 337 -2.79 -22.55 -30.25
CA GLN A 337 -2.77 -21.35 -29.44
C GLN A 337 -4.08 -21.29 -28.66
N GLY A 338 -4.01 -21.53 -27.35
CA GLY A 338 -5.03 -21.07 -26.42
C GLY A 338 -5.05 -19.56 -26.46
N ALA A 339 -5.91 -19.00 -27.32
CA ALA A 339 -6.21 -17.58 -27.34
C ALA A 339 -6.67 -17.15 -25.94
N ILE A 340 -5.83 -16.38 -25.24
CA ILE A 340 -6.28 -15.53 -24.16
C ILE A 340 -7.27 -14.57 -24.83
N ILE A 341 -8.56 -14.83 -24.64
CA ILE A 341 -9.62 -13.90 -25.03
C ILE A 341 -9.42 -12.66 -24.15
N MET A 342 -8.64 -11.69 -24.64
CA MET A 342 -8.82 -10.30 -24.23
C MET A 342 -10.26 -9.96 -24.60
N LYS A 343 -11.10 -9.92 -23.58
CA LYS A 343 -12.49 -9.52 -23.68
C LYS A 343 -12.48 -8.03 -24.01
N THR A 344 -12.40 -7.68 -25.30
CA THR A 344 -12.73 -6.34 -25.77
C THR A 344 -14.22 -6.15 -25.47
N MET A 345 -14.52 -5.67 -24.26
CA MET A 345 -15.86 -5.27 -23.88
C MET A 345 -16.20 -4.04 -24.72
N THR A 346 -16.86 -4.28 -25.85
CA THR A 346 -17.58 -3.22 -26.54
C THR A 346 -18.59 -2.66 -25.55
N LEU A 347 -18.41 -1.40 -25.16
CA LEU A 347 -19.39 -0.68 -24.34
C LEU A 347 -20.78 -0.89 -24.94
N ASN A 348 -21.71 -1.44 -24.18
CA ASN A 348 -23.10 -1.53 -24.62
C ASN A 348 -23.83 -0.23 -24.24
N PRO A 349 -24.08 0.69 -25.19
CA PRO A 349 -24.69 1.98 -24.90
C PRO A 349 -26.13 1.86 -24.37
N GLN A 350 -26.79 0.71 -24.51
CA GLN A 350 -28.15 0.50 -24.01
C GLN A 350 -28.21 0.18 -22.50
N ASN A 351 -27.09 -0.17 -21.86
CA ASN A 351 -27.04 -0.67 -20.48
C ASN A 351 -26.04 0.10 -19.59
N ILE A 352 -26.09 1.43 -19.60
CA ILE A 352 -25.33 2.25 -18.63
C ILE A 352 -26.03 2.17 -17.26
N PRO A 353 -25.36 1.70 -16.18
CA PRO A 353 -25.90 1.70 -14.84
C PRO A 353 -26.36 3.10 -14.41
N TRP A 354 -27.39 3.19 -13.57
CA TRP A 354 -28.02 4.47 -13.22
C TRP A 354 -27.02 5.48 -12.63
N LEU A 355 -26.12 5.01 -11.77
CA LEU A 355 -25.11 5.82 -11.10
C LEU A 355 -24.11 6.40 -12.10
N ASP A 356 -23.64 5.56 -13.03
CA ASP A 356 -22.70 5.97 -14.06
C ASP A 356 -23.34 6.95 -15.04
N ARG A 357 -24.63 6.77 -15.36
CA ARG A 357 -25.39 7.70 -16.20
C ARG A 357 -25.50 9.09 -15.55
N VAL A 358 -25.77 9.15 -14.25
CA VAL A 358 -25.82 10.41 -13.50
C VAL A 358 -24.43 11.05 -13.47
N CYS A 359 -23.38 10.30 -13.15
CA CYS A 359 -22.00 10.80 -13.11
C CYS A 359 -21.51 11.27 -14.49
N ARG A 360 -21.84 10.53 -15.55
CA ARG A 360 -21.60 10.92 -16.94
C ARG A 360 -22.27 12.24 -17.28
N SER A 361 -23.55 12.40 -16.92
CA SER A 361 -24.27 13.66 -17.16
C SER A 361 -23.64 14.84 -16.43
N ALA A 362 -23.18 14.63 -15.19
CA ALA A 362 -22.49 15.65 -14.41
C ALA A 362 -21.14 16.03 -15.04
N LEU A 363 -20.33 15.03 -15.45
CA LEU A 363 -19.07 15.27 -16.14
C LEU A 363 -19.30 16.03 -17.45
N PHE A 364 -20.26 15.62 -18.27
CA PHE A 364 -20.56 16.27 -19.55
C PHE A 364 -21.06 17.70 -19.34
N SER A 365 -21.85 17.95 -18.30
CA SER A 365 -22.27 19.31 -17.92
C SER A 365 -21.09 20.20 -17.52
N THR A 366 -20.06 19.60 -16.94
CA THR A 366 -18.83 20.30 -16.59
C THR A 366 -17.98 20.57 -17.82
N LEU A 367 -17.74 19.55 -18.66
CA LEU A 367 -16.95 19.69 -19.88
C LEU A 367 -17.56 20.71 -20.87
N LYS A 368 -18.89 20.90 -20.86
CA LYS A 368 -19.55 21.98 -21.63
C LYS A 368 -19.11 23.39 -21.25
N GLN A 369 -18.54 23.58 -20.07
CA GLN A 369 -18.07 24.88 -19.59
C GLN A 369 -16.61 25.14 -19.94
N LEU A 370 -15.90 24.18 -20.57
CA LEU A 370 -14.54 24.39 -21.05
C LEU A 370 -14.50 25.60 -22.00
N HIS A 371 -13.65 26.57 -21.67
CA HIS A 371 -13.44 27.77 -22.46
C HIS A 371 -12.11 27.73 -23.24
N THR A 372 -11.18 26.85 -22.86
CA THR A 372 -9.87 26.69 -23.51
C THR A 372 -9.67 25.25 -23.99
N GLY A 373 -9.29 25.08 -25.26
CA GLY A 373 -9.05 23.76 -25.85
C GLY A 373 -10.30 22.93 -26.11
N GLN A 374 -10.07 21.69 -26.54
CA GLN A 374 -11.12 20.75 -26.92
C GLN A 374 -10.90 19.38 -26.28
N ILE A 375 -11.94 18.83 -25.64
CA ILE A 375 -11.96 17.44 -25.20
C ILE A 375 -13.03 16.69 -25.98
N ALA A 376 -12.64 15.62 -26.68
CA ALA A 376 -13.57 14.66 -27.24
C ALA A 376 -13.72 13.49 -26.26
N VAL A 377 -14.95 13.06 -25.98
CA VAL A 377 -15.23 11.83 -25.23
C VAL A 377 -15.79 10.80 -26.19
N GLN A 378 -15.07 9.70 -26.36
CA GLN A 378 -15.44 8.57 -27.19
C GLN A 378 -16.01 7.43 -26.34
N GLU A 379 -17.23 7.00 -26.66
CA GLU A 379 -17.95 5.90 -26.02
C GLU A 379 -18.32 4.88 -27.10
N GLY A 380 -17.45 3.90 -27.33
CA GLY A 380 -17.56 3.00 -28.48
C GLY A 380 -17.43 3.78 -29.79
N THR A 381 -18.48 3.82 -30.61
CA THR A 381 -18.51 4.57 -31.87
C THR A 381 -19.03 6.01 -31.73
N GLN A 382 -19.57 6.36 -30.56
CA GLN A 382 -20.11 7.70 -30.33
C GLN A 382 -19.00 8.65 -29.85
N ILE A 383 -18.88 9.81 -30.50
CA ILE A 383 -17.93 10.86 -30.08
C ILE A 383 -18.72 12.12 -29.74
N THR A 384 -18.52 12.63 -28.51
CA THR A 384 -19.08 13.91 -28.07
C THR A 384 -17.93 14.90 -27.83
N ARG A 385 -18.01 16.08 -28.44
CA ARG A 385 -16.94 17.11 -28.36
C ARG A 385 -17.37 18.24 -27.43
N PHE A 386 -16.44 18.71 -26.61
CA PHE A 386 -16.61 19.78 -25.63
C PHE A 386 -15.52 20.84 -25.78
N GLY A 387 -15.78 22.04 -25.27
CA GLY A 387 -14.85 23.17 -25.38
C GLY A 387 -14.90 23.87 -26.73
N ASN A 388 -13.80 24.52 -27.09
CA ASN A 388 -13.69 25.23 -28.36
C ASN A 388 -13.46 24.22 -29.51
N THR A 389 -14.53 23.79 -30.17
CA THR A 389 -14.47 22.80 -31.25
C THR A 389 -13.79 23.30 -32.53
N SER A 390 -13.33 24.55 -32.58
CA SER A 390 -12.53 25.09 -33.69
C SER A 390 -11.02 25.04 -33.44
N ASP A 391 -10.59 24.74 -32.20
CA ASP A 391 -9.18 24.61 -31.85
C ASP A 391 -8.70 23.17 -32.03
N ASN A 392 -8.07 22.90 -33.18
CA ASN A 392 -7.53 21.59 -33.52
C ASN A 392 -6.10 21.37 -32.99
N TYR A 393 -5.48 22.35 -32.33
CA TYR A 393 -4.10 22.25 -31.86
C TYR A 393 -4.03 21.95 -30.37
N PHE A 394 -5.01 22.42 -29.59
CA PHE A 394 -5.11 22.18 -28.16
C PHE A 394 -6.26 21.23 -27.85
N CYS A 395 -6.19 20.02 -28.41
CA CYS A 395 -7.25 19.01 -28.33
C CYS A 395 -6.75 17.64 -27.84
N SER A 396 -7.58 16.92 -27.10
CA SER A 396 -7.32 15.52 -26.72
C SER A 396 -8.61 14.70 -26.69
N THR A 397 -8.50 13.39 -26.87
CA THR A 397 -9.64 12.45 -26.84
C THR A 397 -9.53 11.53 -25.65
N ILE A 398 -10.57 11.53 -24.80
CA ILE A 398 -10.81 10.52 -23.77
C ILE A 398 -11.59 9.38 -24.40
N GLU A 399 -11.05 8.17 -24.38
CA GLU A 399 -11.75 6.96 -24.77
C GLU A 399 -12.21 6.21 -23.51
N ILE A 400 -13.52 5.94 -23.41
CA ILE A 400 -14.10 5.19 -22.31
C ILE A 400 -14.15 3.71 -22.67
N HIS A 401 -13.61 2.87 -21.79
CA HIS A 401 -13.61 1.41 -21.92
C HIS A 401 -14.57 0.75 -20.93
N ASP A 402 -14.83 1.40 -19.79
CA ASP A 402 -15.78 0.96 -18.78
C ASP A 402 -16.57 2.16 -18.22
N TRP A 403 -17.89 2.00 -18.07
CA TRP A 403 -18.80 2.98 -17.48
C TRP A 403 -18.39 3.39 -16.05
N GLU A 404 -17.66 2.52 -15.34
CA GLU A 404 -17.08 2.80 -14.03
C GLU A 404 -16.16 4.04 -14.01
N ALA A 405 -15.53 4.40 -15.14
CA ALA A 405 -14.70 5.59 -15.25
C ALA A 405 -15.45 6.85 -14.79
N TYR A 406 -16.71 7.00 -15.20
CA TYR A 406 -17.52 8.18 -14.88
C TYR A 406 -17.74 8.36 -13.38
N ARG A 407 -18.14 7.28 -12.68
CA ARG A 407 -18.36 7.35 -11.23
C ARG A 407 -17.05 7.57 -10.48
N ASN A 408 -15.94 6.98 -10.92
CA ASN A 408 -14.65 7.16 -10.25
C ASN A 408 -14.15 8.59 -10.39
N ILE A 409 -14.16 9.15 -11.60
CA ILE A 409 -13.77 10.55 -11.85
C ILE A 409 -14.68 11.49 -11.05
N ALA A 410 -15.99 11.32 -11.11
CA ALA A 410 -16.92 12.24 -10.45
C ALA A 410 -16.86 12.18 -8.91
N LEU A 411 -16.67 10.99 -8.31
CA LEU A 411 -16.74 10.81 -6.85
C LEU A 411 -15.39 10.93 -6.14
N ASN A 412 -14.28 10.68 -6.83
CA ASN A 412 -12.94 10.68 -6.26
C ASN A 412 -11.98 11.67 -6.92
N GLY A 413 -12.46 12.53 -7.83
CA GLY A 413 -11.67 13.62 -8.42
C GLY A 413 -10.44 13.10 -9.16
N SER A 414 -9.31 13.80 -8.99
CA SER A 414 -8.02 13.43 -9.61
C SER A 414 -7.53 12.03 -9.22
N VAL A 415 -7.75 11.61 -7.96
CA VAL A 415 -7.41 10.25 -7.50
C VAL A 415 -8.25 9.21 -8.26
N GLY A 416 -9.56 9.47 -8.43
CA GLY A 416 -10.45 8.60 -9.19
C GLY A 416 -10.11 8.52 -10.67
N ALA A 417 -9.74 9.64 -11.29
CA ALA A 417 -9.26 9.70 -12.66
C ALA A 417 -8.00 8.83 -12.85
N GLY A 418 -7.00 8.97 -11.97
CA GLY A 418 -5.80 8.13 -12.01
C GLY A 418 -6.09 6.65 -11.75
N GLU A 419 -6.87 6.32 -10.71
CA GLU A 419 -7.26 4.95 -10.37
C GLU A 419 -8.00 4.22 -11.51
N SER A 420 -8.88 4.94 -12.21
CA SER A 420 -9.64 4.40 -13.34
C SER A 420 -8.80 4.31 -14.62
N TYR A 421 -7.79 5.18 -14.79
CA TYR A 421 -6.80 5.05 -15.86
C TYR A 421 -5.92 3.81 -15.64
N MET A 422 -5.45 3.60 -14.40
CA MET A 422 -4.66 2.42 -14.01
C MET A 422 -5.38 1.10 -14.30
N THR A 423 -6.70 1.03 -14.06
CA THR A 423 -7.50 -0.16 -14.37
C THR A 423 -7.99 -0.24 -15.82
N HIS A 424 -7.54 0.69 -16.68
CA HIS A 424 -7.93 0.80 -18.08
C HIS A 424 -9.45 0.98 -18.28
N ASP A 425 -10.12 1.68 -17.36
CA ASP A 425 -11.52 2.06 -17.52
C ASP A 425 -11.68 3.18 -18.55
N TRP A 426 -10.62 3.97 -18.75
CA TRP A 426 -10.50 4.96 -19.82
C TRP A 426 -9.03 5.13 -20.24
N SER A 427 -8.82 5.68 -21.43
CA SER A 427 -7.51 6.09 -21.95
C SER A 427 -7.58 7.44 -22.65
N SER A 428 -6.43 8.00 -23.02
CA SER A 428 -6.34 9.25 -23.76
C SER A 428 -5.51 9.08 -25.03
N SER A 429 -5.87 9.77 -26.11
CA SER A 429 -5.05 9.86 -27.32
C SER A 429 -3.74 10.61 -27.07
N ASP A 430 -3.78 11.60 -26.17
CA ASP A 430 -2.64 12.39 -25.72
C ASP A 430 -2.92 12.80 -24.27
N LEU A 431 -2.31 12.06 -23.33
CA LEU A 431 -2.54 12.26 -21.90
C LEU A 431 -1.91 13.57 -21.39
N PRO A 432 -0.65 13.92 -21.73
CA PRO A 432 -0.11 15.24 -21.38
C PRO A 432 -0.99 16.40 -21.87
N MET A 433 -1.43 16.38 -23.14
CA MET A 433 -2.31 17.42 -23.68
C MET A 433 -3.65 17.50 -22.93
N LEU A 434 -4.24 16.35 -22.57
CA LEU A 434 -5.46 16.33 -21.76
C LEU A 434 -5.25 17.03 -20.41
N ILE A 435 -4.15 16.73 -19.71
CA ILE A 435 -3.82 17.37 -18.43
C ILE A 435 -3.63 18.87 -18.59
N ARG A 436 -2.95 19.30 -19.66
CA ARG A 436 -2.77 20.73 -19.98
C ARG A 436 -4.10 21.45 -20.21
N ILE A 437 -5.01 20.83 -20.96
CA ILE A 437 -6.37 21.37 -21.17
C ILE A 437 -7.08 21.52 -19.83
N LEU A 438 -7.07 20.48 -18.99
CA LEU A 438 -7.72 20.53 -17.67
C LEU A 438 -7.11 21.60 -16.76
N ALA A 439 -5.78 21.75 -16.76
CA ALA A 439 -5.07 22.77 -15.99
C ALA A 439 -5.45 24.21 -16.41
N ARG A 440 -5.65 24.46 -17.72
CA ARG A 440 -6.09 25.77 -18.22
C ARG A 440 -7.57 26.09 -17.97
N ASN A 441 -8.38 25.08 -17.63
CA ASN A 441 -9.79 25.24 -17.29
C ASN A 441 -10.01 24.90 -15.81
N LYS A 442 -9.09 25.34 -14.95
CA LYS A 442 -9.08 24.96 -13.54
C LYS A 442 -10.33 25.40 -12.80
N ASP A 443 -10.88 26.58 -13.11
CA ASP A 443 -12.16 27.06 -12.59
C ASP A 443 -13.32 26.10 -12.91
N VAL A 444 -13.31 25.51 -14.10
CA VAL A 444 -14.27 24.48 -14.53
C VAL A 444 -14.04 23.18 -13.75
N VAL A 445 -12.79 22.77 -13.53
CA VAL A 445 -12.45 21.56 -12.76
C VAL A 445 -12.77 21.73 -11.27
N ASP A 446 -12.42 22.86 -10.66
CA ASP A 446 -12.69 23.18 -9.24
C ASP A 446 -14.19 23.35 -8.97
N SER A 447 -15.00 23.68 -9.99
CA SER A 447 -16.46 23.67 -9.90
C SER A 447 -17.03 22.27 -9.67
N ILE A 448 -16.29 21.21 -10.03
CA ILE A 448 -16.62 19.83 -9.66
C ILE A 448 -16.52 19.66 -8.15
N ASP A 449 -15.57 20.33 -7.50
CA ASP A 449 -15.20 20.14 -6.08
C ASP A 449 -15.84 21.14 -5.08
N SER A 450 -16.67 22.08 -5.56
CA SER A 450 -17.31 23.10 -4.73
C SER A 450 -18.86 23.10 -4.75
N GLY A 451 -19.50 23.34 -3.59
CA GLY A 451 -20.96 23.54 -3.45
C GLY A 451 -21.81 22.31 -3.08
N LEU A 452 -23.15 22.42 -3.15
CA LEU A 452 -24.17 21.38 -2.82
C LEU A 452 -23.90 19.99 -3.43
N ALA A 453 -23.07 19.94 -4.48
CA ALA A 453 -22.48 18.72 -5.04
C ALA A 453 -21.65 17.91 -4.04
N ASN A 454 -21.05 18.51 -3.00
CA ASN A 454 -20.29 17.79 -1.96
C ASN A 454 -21.17 16.92 -1.05
N VAL A 455 -22.42 17.32 -0.79
CA VAL A 455 -23.37 16.48 -0.02
C VAL A 455 -23.84 15.30 -0.88
N GLY A 456 -24.13 15.56 -2.15
CA GLY A 456 -24.45 14.52 -3.13
C GLY A 456 -23.29 13.56 -3.37
N LYS A 457 -22.06 14.07 -3.57
CA LYS A 457 -20.82 13.29 -3.67
C LYS A 457 -20.55 12.47 -2.43
N LEU A 458 -20.76 13.01 -1.22
CA LEU A 458 -20.58 12.23 0.02
C LEU A 458 -21.61 11.10 0.12
N ALA A 459 -22.87 11.34 -0.26
CA ALA A 459 -23.91 10.33 -0.29
C ALA A 459 -23.66 9.26 -1.38
N LEU A 460 -23.22 9.67 -2.58
CA LEU A 460 -22.88 8.79 -3.70
C LEU A 460 -21.58 8.03 -3.44
N LYS A 461 -20.57 8.64 -2.80
CA LYS A 461 -19.32 8.02 -2.35
C LYS A 461 -19.56 7.07 -1.20
N ALA A 462 -20.45 7.42 -0.27
CA ALA A 462 -20.95 6.49 0.73
C ALA A 462 -21.58 5.31 0.00
N PHE A 463 -22.60 5.51 -0.84
CA PHE A 463 -23.28 4.48 -1.64
C PHE A 463 -22.31 3.59 -2.45
N HIS A 464 -21.29 4.20 -3.08
CA HIS A 464 -20.24 3.50 -3.83
C HIS A 464 -19.29 2.70 -2.93
N SER A 465 -18.97 3.21 -1.73
CA SER A 465 -18.13 2.51 -0.77
C SER A 465 -18.75 1.19 -0.31
N PHE A 466 -20.08 1.01 -0.45
CA PHE A 466 -20.80 -0.25 -0.19
C PHE A 466 -20.51 -1.38 -1.18
N ASN A 467 -19.79 -1.13 -2.27
CA ASN A 467 -19.50 -2.09 -3.35
C ASN A 467 -18.01 -2.48 -3.48
N ARG A 468 -17.20 -2.29 -2.42
CA ARG A 468 -15.73 -2.17 -2.52
C ARG A 468 -14.88 -3.44 -2.70
N ASN A 469 -15.46 -4.61 -2.94
CA ASN A 469 -14.69 -5.86 -3.15
C ASN A 469 -14.82 -6.37 -4.58
N THR A 470 -14.30 -5.61 -5.55
CA THR A 470 -14.13 -6.06 -6.94
C THR A 470 -12.65 -6.37 -7.20
N GLU A 471 -12.37 -7.27 -8.15
CA GLU A 471 -11.00 -7.57 -8.61
C GLU A 471 -10.25 -6.29 -9.02
N LYS A 472 -10.96 -5.34 -9.66
CA LYS A 472 -10.44 -3.99 -9.97
C LYS A 472 -10.03 -3.20 -8.72
N GLY A 473 -10.81 -3.27 -7.64
CA GLY A 473 -10.46 -2.66 -6.36
C GLY A 473 -9.20 -3.25 -5.72
N SER A 474 -8.98 -4.56 -5.87
CA SER A 474 -7.75 -5.22 -5.43
C SER A 474 -6.53 -4.70 -6.20
N ARG A 475 -6.62 -4.60 -7.54
CA ARG A 475 -5.55 -4.05 -8.38
C ARG A 475 -5.19 -2.60 -8.02
N ARG A 476 -6.18 -1.76 -7.67
CA ARG A 476 -5.95 -0.38 -7.18
C ARG A 476 -5.20 -0.33 -5.85
N ASN A 477 -5.31 -1.35 -4.99
CA ASN A 477 -4.63 -1.41 -3.70
C ASN A 477 -3.22 -2.02 -3.82
N ILE A 478 -3.03 -3.01 -4.70
CA ILE A 478 -1.72 -3.64 -4.98
C ILE A 478 -0.71 -2.59 -5.47
N ALA A 479 -1.18 -1.57 -6.19
CA ALA A 479 -0.32 -0.52 -6.73
C ALA A 479 0.46 0.31 -5.70
N ALA A 480 0.05 0.30 -4.43
CA ALA A 480 0.74 1.02 -3.36
C ALA A 480 1.94 0.25 -2.77
N HIS A 481 2.24 -0.95 -3.26
CA HIS A 481 3.19 -1.89 -2.64
C HIS A 481 4.23 -2.47 -3.60
N TYR A 482 4.48 -1.84 -4.75
CA TYR A 482 5.60 -2.27 -5.61
C TYR A 482 6.93 -1.96 -4.93
N ASP A 483 7.82 -2.94 -4.93
CA ASP A 483 9.22 -2.75 -4.55
C ASP A 483 9.97 -2.18 -5.76
N LEU A 484 10.34 -0.89 -5.70
CA LEU A 484 10.91 -0.17 -6.84
C LEU A 484 12.43 -0.34 -6.86
N GLY A 485 12.91 -1.35 -7.60
CA GLY A 485 14.35 -1.61 -7.73
C GLY A 485 15.08 -0.73 -8.76
N ASN A 486 16.40 -0.62 -8.63
CA ASN A 486 17.29 0.12 -9.54
C ASN A 486 17.14 -0.30 -11.01
N ASP A 487 16.97 -1.60 -11.26
CA ASP A 487 16.82 -2.16 -12.62
C ASP A 487 15.69 -1.49 -13.41
N MET A 488 14.61 -1.08 -12.74
CA MET A 488 13.49 -0.38 -13.39
C MET A 488 13.83 1.07 -13.69
N PHE A 489 14.52 1.76 -12.78
CA PHE A 489 14.97 3.14 -12.98
C PHE A 489 15.96 3.25 -14.14
N GLU A 490 16.88 2.29 -14.28
CA GLU A 490 17.84 2.25 -15.40
C GLU A 490 17.17 2.19 -16.78
N LEU A 491 15.96 1.62 -16.88
CA LEU A 491 15.24 1.50 -18.15
C LEU A 491 14.70 2.83 -18.68
N PHE A 492 14.57 3.86 -17.84
CA PHE A 492 14.05 5.16 -18.29
C PHE A 492 14.92 6.35 -17.93
N LEU A 493 15.72 6.28 -16.87
CA LEU A 493 16.73 7.30 -16.56
C LEU A 493 17.86 7.26 -17.59
N ASP A 494 18.65 8.33 -17.61
CA ASP A 494 19.92 8.37 -18.33
C ASP A 494 21.05 7.69 -17.51
N PRO A 495 22.24 7.45 -18.08
CA PRO A 495 23.35 6.77 -17.39
C PRO A 495 23.83 7.42 -16.10
N THR A 496 23.51 8.69 -15.87
CA THR A 496 23.81 9.38 -14.62
C THR A 496 22.85 9.00 -13.50
N MET A 497 21.78 8.23 -13.75
CA MET A 497 20.77 7.85 -12.74
C MET A 497 20.20 9.07 -11.97
N MET A 498 20.14 10.24 -12.62
CA MET A 498 19.53 11.42 -12.02
C MET A 498 18.02 11.32 -12.10
N TYR A 499 17.36 11.03 -10.98
CA TYR A 499 15.91 11.17 -10.84
C TYR A 499 15.55 12.56 -10.28
N SER A 500 15.89 13.59 -11.07
CA SER A 500 15.61 15.01 -10.83
C SER A 500 15.50 15.72 -12.17
N SER A 501 14.98 16.94 -12.24
CA SER A 501 15.01 17.74 -13.47
C SER A 501 16.42 17.87 -14.05
N GLY A 502 16.51 17.72 -15.38
CA GLY A 502 17.68 18.16 -16.15
C GLY A 502 17.58 19.64 -16.50
N ILE A 503 18.63 20.18 -17.13
CA ILE A 503 18.59 21.51 -17.77
C ILE A 503 19.12 21.32 -19.19
N PHE A 504 18.24 21.51 -20.17
CA PHE A 504 18.57 21.27 -21.58
C PHE A 504 19.31 22.49 -22.16
N PRO A 505 20.60 22.38 -22.50
CA PRO A 505 21.37 23.51 -23.03
C PRO A 505 20.92 23.96 -24.44
N HIS A 506 20.25 23.08 -25.18
CA HIS A 506 19.68 23.37 -26.50
C HIS A 506 18.45 22.50 -26.80
N ALA A 507 17.74 22.83 -27.89
CA ALA A 507 16.51 22.17 -28.30
C ALA A 507 16.68 20.67 -28.59
N ASP A 508 17.85 20.23 -29.05
CA ASP A 508 18.08 18.82 -29.41
C ASP A 508 18.86 18.02 -28.36
N ALA A 509 19.13 18.61 -27.18
CA ALA A 509 19.89 17.94 -26.13
C ALA A 509 19.22 16.66 -25.65
N SER A 510 20.02 15.61 -25.49
CA SER A 510 19.67 14.35 -24.87
C SER A 510 19.41 14.51 -23.37
N MET A 511 18.81 13.49 -22.75
CA MET A 511 18.58 13.50 -21.29
C MET A 511 19.90 13.48 -20.52
N GLU A 512 20.89 12.71 -20.99
CA GLU A 512 22.24 12.67 -20.40
C GLU A 512 22.93 14.04 -20.44
N GLU A 513 22.93 14.70 -21.61
CA GLU A 513 23.46 16.06 -21.74
C GLU A 513 22.76 17.03 -20.81
N ALA A 514 21.44 16.92 -20.65
CA ALA A 514 20.66 17.78 -19.75
C ALA A 514 20.99 17.53 -18.27
N SER A 515 21.19 16.28 -17.87
CA SER A 515 21.59 15.91 -16.51
C SER A 515 22.99 16.41 -16.19
N VAL A 516 23.97 16.14 -17.07
CA VAL A 516 25.36 16.59 -16.89
C VAL A 516 25.44 18.11 -16.90
N TYR A 517 24.76 18.79 -17.82
CA TYR A 517 24.73 20.25 -17.88
C TYR A 517 24.14 20.85 -16.60
N LYS A 518 23.09 20.26 -16.04
CA LYS A 518 22.52 20.68 -14.76
C LYS A 518 23.51 20.51 -13.60
N LEU A 519 24.21 19.38 -13.52
CA LEU A 519 25.23 19.14 -12.50
C LEU A 519 26.36 20.17 -12.58
N ASP A 520 26.88 20.39 -13.79
CA ASP A 520 27.93 21.37 -14.06
C ASP A 520 27.49 22.80 -13.71
N ARG A 521 26.27 23.19 -14.12
CA ARG A 521 25.69 24.50 -13.80
C ARG A 521 25.57 24.72 -12.29
N ILE A 522 25.19 23.70 -11.51
CA ILE A 522 25.14 23.78 -10.05
C ILE A 522 26.54 24.04 -9.47
N CYS A 523 27.55 23.29 -9.94
CA CYS A 523 28.94 23.46 -9.52
C CYS A 523 29.47 24.87 -9.85
N GLN A 524 29.19 25.38 -11.06
CA GLN A 524 29.57 26.73 -11.49
C GLN A 524 28.87 27.81 -10.67
N LYS A 525 27.57 27.64 -10.39
CA LYS A 525 26.81 28.55 -9.51
C LYS A 525 27.43 28.61 -8.12
N LEU A 526 27.83 27.48 -7.55
CA LEU A 526 28.50 27.41 -6.26
C LEU A 526 29.96 27.91 -6.31
N GLN A 527 30.54 28.08 -7.51
CA GLN A 527 31.95 28.39 -7.74
C GLN A 527 32.84 27.40 -6.99
N LEU A 528 32.60 26.10 -7.21
CA LEU A 528 33.40 25.05 -6.59
C LEU A 528 34.86 25.13 -7.07
N SER A 529 35.76 24.88 -6.14
CA SER A 529 37.20 24.80 -6.35
C SER A 529 37.78 23.62 -5.57
N PRO A 530 39.01 23.17 -5.86
CA PRO A 530 39.64 22.06 -5.15
C PRO A 530 39.81 22.27 -3.64
N ASP A 531 39.82 23.53 -3.18
CA ASP A 531 39.97 23.88 -1.77
C ASP A 531 38.65 23.81 -0.98
N ASP A 532 37.52 23.69 -1.67
CA ASP A 532 36.19 23.67 -1.05
C ASP A 532 35.84 22.30 -0.46
N HIS A 533 35.08 22.32 0.64
CA HIS A 533 34.34 21.16 1.13
C HIS A 533 32.83 21.37 0.92
N LEU A 534 32.25 20.57 0.04
CA LEU A 534 30.83 20.55 -0.29
C LEU A 534 30.06 19.55 0.61
N ILE A 535 28.94 19.97 1.18
CA ILE A 535 27.92 19.06 1.74
C ILE A 535 26.75 18.91 0.77
N GLU A 536 26.44 17.67 0.41
CA GLU A 536 25.24 17.30 -0.34
C GLU A 536 24.21 16.65 0.60
N ILE A 537 23.00 17.21 0.63
CA ILE A 537 21.85 16.62 1.31
C ILE A 537 20.97 15.93 0.28
N GLY A 538 20.99 14.59 0.31
CA GLY A 538 20.28 13.72 -0.64
C GLY A 538 21.20 13.20 -1.74
N THR A 539 21.96 12.13 -1.46
CA THR A 539 22.94 11.55 -2.40
C THR A 539 22.32 11.07 -3.72
N GLY A 540 21.06 10.62 -3.71
CA GLY A 540 20.51 9.84 -4.82
C GLY A 540 21.43 8.65 -5.12
N TRP A 541 21.79 8.46 -6.39
CA TRP A 541 22.74 7.43 -6.83
C TRP A 541 24.20 7.93 -6.90
N GLY A 542 24.51 9.10 -6.33
CA GLY A 542 25.88 9.62 -6.15
C GLY A 542 26.36 10.58 -7.22
N SER A 543 25.55 10.90 -8.23
CA SER A 543 26.01 11.57 -9.46
C SER A 543 26.46 13.01 -9.26
N MET A 544 25.82 13.77 -8.37
CA MET A 544 26.25 15.12 -8.02
C MET A 544 27.58 15.10 -7.23
N ALA A 545 27.72 14.23 -6.24
CA ALA A 545 28.97 14.07 -5.50
C ALA A 545 30.14 13.65 -6.41
N ILE A 546 29.92 12.64 -7.26
CA ILE A 546 30.91 12.17 -8.23
C ILE A 546 31.28 13.28 -9.21
N HIS A 547 30.29 14.00 -9.76
CA HIS A 547 30.55 15.07 -10.72
C HIS A 547 31.36 16.21 -10.08
N ALA A 548 31.00 16.65 -8.88
CA ALA A 548 31.72 17.71 -8.15
C ALA A 548 33.16 17.30 -7.81
N ALA A 549 33.38 16.10 -7.25
CA ALA A 549 34.72 15.62 -6.93
C ALA A 549 35.57 15.44 -8.18
N LYS A 550 35.03 14.79 -9.22
CA LYS A 550 35.76 14.44 -10.44
C LYS A 550 36.14 15.65 -11.30
N HIS A 551 35.23 16.62 -11.46
CA HIS A 551 35.43 17.73 -12.39
C HIS A 551 35.90 19.03 -11.72
N TYR A 552 35.64 19.20 -10.42
CA TYR A 552 36.02 20.41 -9.67
C TYR A 552 37.07 20.14 -8.59
N GLY A 553 37.40 18.88 -8.31
CA GLY A 553 38.46 18.48 -7.37
C GLY A 553 38.14 18.75 -5.89
N CYS A 554 36.92 19.21 -5.58
CA CYS A 554 36.51 19.54 -4.22
C CYS A 554 36.28 18.28 -3.38
N LYS A 555 36.37 18.42 -2.05
CA LYS A 555 35.92 17.36 -1.14
C LYS A 555 34.40 17.37 -1.05
N VAL A 556 33.79 16.20 -1.05
CA VAL A 556 32.34 16.08 -0.91
C VAL A 556 31.99 15.21 0.27
N THR A 557 31.12 15.69 1.15
CA THR A 557 30.35 14.84 2.06
C THR A 557 28.94 14.74 1.51
N THR A 558 28.40 13.55 1.39
CA THR A 558 27.03 13.33 0.87
C THR A 558 26.28 12.36 1.76
N THR A 559 24.97 12.51 1.88
CA THR A 559 24.16 11.61 2.72
C THR A 559 22.85 11.14 2.11
N THR A 560 22.51 9.88 2.39
CA THR A 560 21.21 9.26 2.09
C THR A 560 20.75 8.39 3.25
N ILE A 561 19.44 8.17 3.34
CA ILE A 561 18.81 7.20 4.26
C ILE A 561 18.45 5.88 3.58
N SER A 562 18.50 5.83 2.24
CA SER A 562 18.17 4.63 1.46
C SER A 562 19.38 3.69 1.41
N GLU A 563 19.15 2.41 1.74
CA GLU A 563 20.15 1.34 1.61
C GLU A 563 20.60 1.17 0.16
N GLU A 564 19.66 1.13 -0.78
CA GLU A 564 19.95 0.85 -2.18
C GLU A 564 20.74 1.98 -2.84
N GLN A 565 20.38 3.22 -2.53
CA GLN A 565 21.11 4.41 -2.98
C GLN A 565 22.51 4.46 -2.39
N TYR A 566 22.67 4.13 -1.10
CA TYR A 566 23.98 4.06 -0.46
C TYR A 566 24.85 3.01 -1.16
N ALA A 567 24.35 1.79 -1.32
CA ALA A 567 25.10 0.69 -1.94
C ALA A 567 25.47 0.97 -3.40
N TRP A 568 24.59 1.65 -4.14
CA TRP A 568 24.89 2.07 -5.51
C TRP A 568 25.94 3.17 -5.55
N ALA A 569 25.76 4.24 -4.77
CA ALA A 569 26.69 5.35 -4.73
C ALA A 569 28.08 4.90 -4.27
N GLU A 570 28.18 4.04 -3.26
CA GLU A 570 29.46 3.46 -2.78
C GLU A 570 30.20 2.72 -3.90
N ARG A 571 29.47 1.90 -4.66
CA ARG A 571 30.03 1.18 -5.82
C ARG A 571 30.53 2.13 -6.89
N ARG A 572 29.73 3.12 -7.28
CA ARG A 572 30.08 4.11 -8.30
C ARG A 572 31.28 4.97 -7.87
N VAL A 573 31.33 5.43 -6.62
CA VAL A 573 32.46 6.18 -6.06
C VAL A 573 33.75 5.37 -6.16
N LYS A 574 33.70 4.07 -5.84
CA LYS A 574 34.84 3.17 -5.94
C LYS A 574 35.26 2.90 -7.39
N GLU A 575 34.31 2.69 -8.30
CA GLU A 575 34.57 2.51 -9.73
C GLU A 575 35.28 3.73 -10.35
N GLU A 576 34.92 4.93 -9.89
CA GLU A 576 35.53 6.19 -10.32
C GLU A 576 36.84 6.52 -9.57
N GLY A 577 37.19 5.76 -8.52
CA GLY A 577 38.41 5.95 -7.73
C GLY A 577 38.39 7.18 -6.82
N LEU A 578 37.21 7.64 -6.38
CA LEU A 578 37.01 8.91 -5.66
C LEU A 578 36.81 8.73 -4.14
N GLU A 579 37.27 7.61 -3.58
CA GLU A 579 37.10 7.27 -2.16
C GLU A 579 37.84 8.25 -1.21
N ALA A 580 38.86 8.97 -1.71
CA ALA A 580 39.61 9.95 -0.94
C ALA A 580 38.93 11.34 -0.91
N GLU A 581 38.16 11.65 -1.96
CA GLU A 581 37.49 12.93 -2.16
C GLU A 581 36.05 12.91 -1.62
N ILE A 582 35.40 11.74 -1.64
CA ILE A 582 33.98 11.59 -1.29
C ILE A 582 33.80 10.81 0.02
N THR A 583 33.20 11.47 1.00
CA THR A 583 32.68 10.84 2.22
C THR A 583 31.19 10.57 2.07
N LEU A 584 30.83 9.30 1.87
CA LEU A 584 29.44 8.85 1.80
C LEU A 584 28.90 8.50 3.20
N LEU A 585 27.78 9.10 3.60
CA LEU A 585 27.16 8.91 4.90
C LEU A 585 25.77 8.29 4.77
N LYS A 586 25.47 7.30 5.61
CA LYS A 586 24.13 6.75 5.75
C LYS A 586 23.41 7.30 6.98
N LYS A 587 23.10 8.59 6.95
CA LYS A 587 22.56 9.34 8.09
C LYS A 587 21.38 10.19 7.67
N ASP A 588 20.54 10.48 8.63
CA ASP A 588 19.53 11.52 8.47
C ASP A 588 20.20 12.90 8.45
N TYR A 589 19.84 13.75 7.49
CA TYR A 589 20.43 15.08 7.32
C TYR A 589 20.35 15.93 8.61
N ARG A 590 19.32 15.73 9.44
CA ARG A 590 19.09 16.44 10.71
C ARG A 590 20.23 16.20 11.71
N THR A 591 20.91 15.07 11.58
CA THR A 591 22.01 14.64 12.46
C THR A 591 23.39 14.98 11.92
N LEU A 592 23.49 15.61 10.75
CA LEU A 592 24.78 16.02 10.19
C LEU A 592 25.42 17.09 11.06
N GLU A 593 26.74 17.02 11.19
CA GLU A 593 27.57 17.91 12.01
C GLU A 593 28.69 18.51 11.16
N GLY A 594 29.34 19.56 11.67
CA GLY A 594 30.43 20.26 10.99
C GLY A 594 30.01 21.55 10.29
N GLN A 595 30.96 22.15 9.58
CA GLN A 595 30.78 23.34 8.76
C GLN A 595 31.48 23.18 7.41
N PHE A 596 30.78 23.53 6.35
CA PHE A 596 31.15 23.32 4.97
C PHE A 596 31.19 24.65 4.23
N ASP A 597 32.05 24.73 3.20
CA ASP A 597 32.17 25.92 2.36
C ASP A 597 30.92 26.10 1.50
N LYS A 598 30.41 24.98 0.97
CA LYS A 598 29.32 24.94 0.01
C LYS A 598 28.27 23.90 0.43
N LEU A 599 27.02 24.14 0.09
CA LEU A 599 25.92 23.20 0.29
C LEU A 599 25.12 23.02 -1.00
N VAL A 600 24.72 21.79 -1.29
CA VAL A 600 23.77 21.48 -2.36
C VAL A 600 22.69 20.53 -1.84
N SER A 601 21.45 20.74 -2.27
CA SER A 601 20.36 19.79 -2.08
C SER A 601 19.45 19.84 -3.30
N VAL A 602 19.34 18.72 -4.01
CA VAL A 602 18.60 18.64 -5.27
C VAL A 602 17.32 17.85 -5.02
N GLU A 603 16.17 18.52 -5.09
CA GLU A 603 14.82 17.90 -5.01
C GLU A 603 14.66 16.96 -3.79
N MET A 604 15.24 17.35 -2.67
CA MET A 604 15.11 16.65 -1.38
C MET A 604 14.08 17.33 -0.47
N ILE A 605 13.86 18.63 -0.63
CA ILE A 605 12.99 19.44 0.24
C ILE A 605 11.53 18.95 0.22
N GLU A 606 11.13 18.28 -0.85
CA GLU A 606 9.82 17.69 -1.10
C GLU A 606 9.55 16.52 -0.16
N ALA A 607 10.60 15.82 0.29
CA ALA A 607 10.52 14.70 1.22
C ALA A 607 10.54 15.14 2.69
N VAL A 608 10.76 16.43 2.98
CA VAL A 608 10.87 16.94 4.36
C VAL A 608 9.51 17.03 5.05
N GLY A 609 8.47 17.42 4.30
CA GLY A 609 7.16 17.74 4.86
C GLY A 609 7.08 19.18 5.41
N TYR A 610 5.92 19.82 5.25
CA TYR A 610 5.74 21.24 5.58
C TYR A 610 5.98 21.59 7.06
N GLU A 611 5.73 20.65 7.97
CA GLU A 611 5.91 20.84 9.42
C GLU A 611 7.40 20.94 9.81
N TYR A 612 8.29 20.39 8.98
CA TYR A 612 9.73 20.31 9.25
C TYR A 612 10.57 21.26 8.38
N LEU A 613 9.92 22.08 7.54
CA LEU A 613 10.61 23.03 6.65
C LEU A 613 11.59 23.94 7.41
N ASP A 614 11.18 24.48 8.57
CA ASP A 614 12.05 25.31 9.41
C ASP A 614 13.24 24.54 9.97
N THR A 615 13.07 23.24 10.28
CA THR A 615 14.17 22.39 10.75
C THR A 615 15.18 22.12 9.62
N TYR A 616 14.69 21.90 8.40
CA TYR A 616 15.51 21.70 7.22
C TYR A 616 16.35 22.94 6.90
N ILE A 617 15.72 24.11 6.80
CA ILE A 617 16.42 25.36 6.51
C ILE A 617 17.42 25.74 7.62
N ALA A 618 17.06 25.55 8.89
CA ALA A 618 17.97 25.77 10.01
C ALA A 618 19.18 24.83 9.95
N THR A 619 18.98 23.58 9.54
CA THR A 619 20.06 22.61 9.36
C THR A 619 21.01 23.05 8.24
N CYS A 620 20.47 23.45 7.07
CA CYS A 620 21.29 23.98 5.97
C CYS A 620 22.13 25.19 6.42
N SER A 621 21.53 26.12 7.16
CA SER A 621 22.25 27.30 7.70
C SER A 621 23.35 26.94 8.69
N ARG A 622 23.11 25.96 9.57
CA ARG A 622 24.07 25.48 10.58
C ARG A 622 25.28 24.79 9.94
N LEU A 623 25.06 24.05 8.86
CA LEU A 623 26.10 23.33 8.14
C LEU A 623 27.00 24.24 7.29
N LEU A 624 26.60 25.47 6.99
CA LEU A 624 27.45 26.40 6.23
C LEU A 624 28.36 27.23 7.15
N LYS A 625 29.61 27.43 6.71
CA LYS A 625 30.55 28.42 7.30
C LYS A 625 29.96 29.84 7.23
N ALA A 626 30.51 30.78 7.99
CA ALA A 626 29.99 32.15 8.07
C ALA A 626 30.00 32.92 6.73
N ASP A 627 30.87 32.52 5.81
CA ASP A 627 31.00 32.98 4.42
C ASP A 627 30.53 31.95 3.39
N GLY A 628 29.89 30.86 3.84
CA GLY A 628 29.43 29.77 2.98
C GLY A 628 28.24 30.13 2.08
N ILE A 629 27.99 29.26 1.10
CA ILE A 629 26.92 29.40 0.11
C ILE A 629 26.22 28.07 -0.17
N GLY A 630 24.90 28.10 -0.26
CA GLY A 630 24.06 26.94 -0.55
C GLY A 630 23.23 27.09 -1.82
N LEU A 631 22.89 25.98 -2.45
CA LEU A 631 21.90 25.88 -3.52
C LEU A 631 20.88 24.79 -3.17
N ILE A 632 19.59 25.12 -3.25
CA ILE A 632 18.49 24.17 -3.16
C ILE A 632 17.74 24.18 -4.50
N GLN A 633 17.67 23.04 -5.18
CA GLN A 633 16.73 22.82 -6.28
C GLN A 633 15.44 22.25 -5.70
N ALA A 634 14.30 22.83 -6.04
CA ALA A 634 13.03 22.51 -5.44
C ALA A 634 11.88 22.62 -6.44
N ILE A 635 11.10 21.56 -6.54
CA ILE A 635 9.74 21.61 -7.04
C ILE A 635 8.93 22.52 -6.11
N THR A 636 8.17 23.42 -6.70
CA THR A 636 7.33 24.39 -6.02
C THR A 636 5.90 24.35 -6.51
N ILE A 637 4.98 24.73 -5.64
CA ILE A 637 3.57 24.93 -5.97
C ILE A 637 3.24 26.42 -5.90
N ASP A 638 2.23 26.84 -6.66
CA ASP A 638 1.64 28.18 -6.58
C ASP A 638 1.39 28.62 -5.13
N ASP A 639 1.88 29.81 -4.78
CA ASP A 639 1.71 30.39 -3.46
C ASP A 639 0.25 30.51 -3.04
N GLN A 640 -0.65 30.85 -3.96
CA GLN A 640 -2.09 30.97 -3.68
C GLN A 640 -2.74 29.64 -3.29
N ARG A 641 -2.14 28.51 -3.68
CA ARG A 641 -2.66 27.16 -3.43
C ARG A 641 -2.04 26.47 -2.25
N TYR A 642 -0.93 26.99 -1.74
CA TYR A 642 -0.11 26.37 -0.73
C TYR A 642 -0.90 25.88 0.50
N GLU A 643 -1.78 26.72 1.05
CA GLU A 643 -2.61 26.37 2.23
C GLU A 643 -3.64 25.27 1.96
N GLN A 644 -4.17 25.22 0.74
CA GLN A 644 -5.10 24.18 0.31
C GLN A 644 -4.34 22.86 0.08
N ALA A 645 -3.21 22.93 -0.62
CA ALA A 645 -2.37 21.78 -0.95
C ALA A 645 -1.82 21.05 0.28
N LYS A 646 -1.65 21.73 1.43
CA LYS A 646 -1.32 21.07 2.71
C LYS A 646 -2.38 20.08 3.18
N LYS A 647 -3.66 20.31 2.86
CA LYS A 647 -4.81 19.56 3.38
C LYS A 647 -5.27 18.45 2.42
N GLU A 648 -4.86 18.52 1.16
CA GLU A 648 -5.32 17.62 0.11
C GLU A 648 -4.38 16.43 -0.09
N VAL A 649 -4.98 15.27 -0.37
CA VAL A 649 -4.31 14.06 -0.82
C VAL A 649 -4.68 13.86 -2.28
N ASP A 650 -3.74 14.20 -3.18
CA ASP A 650 -3.89 14.00 -4.61
C ASP A 650 -3.37 12.61 -5.04
N PHE A 651 -3.41 12.35 -6.35
CA PHE A 651 -2.91 11.11 -6.93
C PHE A 651 -1.42 10.87 -6.60
N ILE A 652 -0.59 11.92 -6.66
CA ILE A 652 0.86 11.83 -6.42
C ILE A 652 1.14 11.40 -4.98
N LYS A 653 0.55 12.09 -3.99
CA LYS A 653 0.69 11.73 -2.57
C LYS A 653 0.08 10.38 -2.24
N ARG A 654 -0.90 9.92 -3.02
CA ARG A 654 -1.56 8.63 -2.78
C ARG A 654 -0.74 7.46 -3.28
N TYR A 655 -0.13 7.58 -4.46
CA TYR A 655 0.43 6.45 -5.21
C TYR A 655 1.92 6.52 -5.49
N ILE A 656 2.49 7.71 -5.65
CA ILE A 656 3.88 7.87 -6.10
C ILE A 656 4.78 8.26 -4.92
N PHE A 657 4.40 9.32 -4.20
CA PHE A 657 5.20 9.85 -3.09
C PHE A 657 4.36 10.06 -1.81
N PRO A 658 4.02 8.98 -1.08
CA PRO A 658 3.31 9.09 0.19
C PRO A 658 4.07 9.94 1.22
N GLY A 659 3.38 10.94 1.76
CA GLY A 659 3.95 11.85 2.76
C GLY A 659 4.79 13.00 2.19
N SER A 660 4.98 13.06 0.87
CA SER A 660 5.68 14.19 0.25
C SER A 660 4.84 15.47 0.29
N PHE A 661 5.55 16.58 0.16
CA PHE A 661 4.97 17.90 0.20
C PHE A 661 5.74 18.86 -0.69
N ILE A 662 5.05 19.59 -1.55
CA ILE A 662 5.67 20.58 -2.43
C ILE A 662 5.62 21.96 -1.75
N PRO A 663 6.76 22.58 -1.39
CA PRO A 663 6.79 23.93 -0.83
C PRO A 663 6.35 25.00 -1.85
N CYS A 664 6.01 26.20 -1.40
CA CYS A 664 5.97 27.38 -2.28
C CYS A 664 7.17 28.29 -1.99
N VAL A 665 7.51 29.18 -2.93
CA VAL A 665 8.65 30.10 -2.78
C VAL A 665 8.50 30.99 -1.56
N THR A 666 7.29 31.47 -1.25
CA THR A 666 7.03 32.25 -0.03
C THR A 666 7.31 31.45 1.23
N ALA A 667 6.91 30.18 1.29
CA ALA A 667 7.12 29.33 2.47
C ALA A 667 8.62 29.12 2.74
N ILE A 668 9.41 28.85 1.70
CA ILE A 668 10.87 28.71 1.80
C ILE A 668 11.49 30.05 2.26
N SER A 669 11.09 31.16 1.64
CA SER A 669 11.60 32.51 1.95
C SER A 669 11.29 32.93 3.39
N GLN A 670 10.08 32.65 3.87
CA GLN A 670 9.69 32.93 5.25
C GLN A 670 10.43 32.03 6.24
N SER A 671 10.67 30.77 5.89
CA SER A 671 11.45 29.84 6.71
C SER A 671 12.87 30.35 6.91
N LEU A 672 13.55 30.75 5.82
CA LEU A 672 14.86 31.40 5.85
C LEU A 672 14.91 32.59 6.79
N ALA A 673 13.91 33.48 6.70
CA ALA A 673 13.83 34.66 7.54
C ALA A 673 13.60 34.34 9.04
N ARG A 674 12.91 33.24 9.35
CA ARG A 674 12.59 32.85 10.74
C ARG A 674 13.71 32.10 11.44
N CYS A 675 14.40 31.19 10.75
CA CYS A 675 15.25 30.20 11.39
C CYS A 675 16.70 30.17 10.89
N SER A 676 17.13 31.14 10.08
CA SER A 676 18.50 31.23 9.58
C SER A 676 19.02 32.67 9.50
N ASP A 677 20.34 32.80 9.35
CA ASP A 677 21.04 34.04 9.00
C ASP A 677 21.38 34.13 7.49
N MET A 678 20.90 33.16 6.69
CA MET A 678 21.13 33.12 5.26
C MET A 678 20.22 34.10 4.52
N LYS A 679 20.67 34.58 3.36
CA LYS A 679 19.85 35.40 2.45
C LYS A 679 19.71 34.72 1.11
N LEU A 680 18.49 34.70 0.55
CA LEU A 680 18.27 34.37 -0.85
C LEU A 680 18.92 35.44 -1.72
N ILE A 681 19.90 35.04 -2.55
CA ILE A 681 20.70 35.95 -3.38
C ILE A 681 20.46 35.77 -4.88
N HIS A 682 19.89 34.64 -5.30
CA HIS A 682 19.57 34.34 -6.68
C HIS A 682 18.51 33.23 -6.74
N MET A 683 17.61 33.30 -7.71
CA MET A 683 16.61 32.27 -8.00
C MET A 683 16.50 32.15 -9.51
N GLU A 684 16.55 30.93 -10.02
CA GLU A 684 16.31 30.62 -11.43
C GLU A 684 15.15 29.64 -11.54
N ASP A 685 14.20 29.93 -12.42
CA ASP A 685 13.07 29.06 -12.74
C ASP A 685 13.46 28.15 -13.90
N ILE A 686 13.51 26.84 -13.63
CA ILE A 686 13.84 25.79 -14.60
C ILE A 686 12.62 24.94 -14.97
N THR A 687 11.40 25.37 -14.62
CA THR A 687 10.12 24.67 -14.84
C THR A 687 9.97 24.05 -16.24
N PRO A 688 10.27 24.75 -17.36
CA PRO A 688 10.11 24.17 -18.69
C PRO A 688 11.05 22.98 -18.94
N HIS A 689 12.19 22.93 -18.26
CA HIS A 689 13.12 21.81 -18.37
C HIS A 689 12.56 20.56 -17.68
N TYR A 690 11.83 20.69 -16.56
CA TYR A 690 11.23 19.53 -15.90
C TYR A 690 10.13 18.90 -16.76
N ALA A 691 9.27 19.73 -17.37
CA ALA A 691 8.28 19.24 -18.35
C ALA A 691 8.95 18.36 -19.43
N ARG A 692 10.06 18.84 -20.00
CA ARG A 692 10.83 18.10 -21.00
C ARG A 692 11.53 16.86 -20.43
N THR A 693 12.04 16.90 -19.19
CA THR A 693 12.62 15.74 -18.51
C THR A 693 11.58 14.63 -18.34
N LEU A 694 10.39 14.95 -17.85
CA LEU A 694 9.29 13.99 -17.68
C LEU A 694 8.83 13.40 -19.02
N ASN A 695 8.76 14.23 -20.06
CA ASN A 695 8.48 13.77 -21.42
C ASN A 695 9.49 12.70 -21.88
N ARG A 696 10.80 12.96 -21.70
CA ARG A 696 11.88 12.02 -22.08
C ARG A 696 11.87 10.74 -21.25
N TRP A 697 11.62 10.84 -19.94
CA TRP A 697 11.46 9.67 -19.08
C TRP A 697 10.26 8.83 -19.48
N ARG A 698 9.11 9.48 -19.75
CA ARG A 698 7.90 8.81 -20.22
C ARG A 698 8.11 8.08 -21.54
N GLU A 699 8.74 8.74 -22.52
CA GLU A 699 9.07 8.12 -23.81
C GLU A 699 9.93 6.88 -23.64
N ARG A 700 11.03 6.96 -22.88
CA ARG A 700 11.93 5.83 -22.61
C ARG A 700 11.23 4.71 -21.83
N PHE A 701 10.46 5.04 -20.81
CA PHE A 701 9.69 4.09 -20.01
C PHE A 701 8.70 3.29 -20.87
N LEU A 702 7.92 3.97 -21.72
CA LEU A 702 6.96 3.31 -22.61
C LEU A 702 7.63 2.49 -23.73
N GLN A 703 8.78 2.95 -24.23
CA GLN A 703 9.59 2.18 -25.20
C GLN A 703 10.13 0.88 -24.60
N ASN A 704 10.51 0.90 -23.31
CA ASN A 704 11.05 -0.25 -22.59
C ASN A 704 9.98 -1.03 -21.78
N GLN A 705 8.70 -0.85 -22.08
CA GLN A 705 7.60 -1.50 -21.35
C GLN A 705 7.71 -3.03 -21.30
N SER A 706 8.28 -3.66 -22.34
CA SER A 706 8.47 -5.12 -22.40
C SER A 706 9.50 -5.60 -21.38
N ASP A 707 10.59 -4.84 -21.23
CA ASP A 707 11.65 -5.14 -20.27
C ASP A 707 11.15 -4.86 -18.84
N ILE A 708 10.40 -3.78 -18.64
CA ILE A 708 9.71 -3.50 -17.36
C ILE A 708 8.79 -4.67 -16.97
N LYS A 709 8.02 -5.24 -17.91
CA LYS A 709 7.19 -6.43 -17.65
C LYS A 709 8.01 -7.65 -17.27
N SER A 710 9.19 -7.81 -17.86
CA SER A 710 10.09 -8.93 -17.55
C SER A 710 10.63 -8.88 -16.11
N LEU A 711 10.69 -7.69 -15.51
CA LEU A 711 11.05 -7.49 -14.10
C LEU A 711 9.90 -7.79 -13.12
N GLY A 712 8.71 -8.16 -13.62
CA GLY A 712 7.55 -8.53 -12.79
C GLY A 712 6.50 -7.43 -12.61
N TYR A 713 6.65 -6.29 -13.27
CA TYR A 713 5.65 -5.21 -13.23
C TYR A 713 4.52 -5.43 -14.26
N ASP A 714 3.27 -5.32 -13.84
CA ASP A 714 2.11 -5.58 -14.70
C ASP A 714 1.66 -4.35 -15.51
N ASP A 715 0.67 -4.53 -16.39
CA ASP A 715 0.12 -3.41 -17.18
C ASP A 715 -0.50 -2.30 -16.31
N THR A 716 -0.97 -2.65 -15.10
CA THR A 716 -1.52 -1.68 -14.14
C THR A 716 -0.41 -0.75 -13.65
N PHE A 717 0.76 -1.29 -13.32
CA PHE A 717 1.94 -0.51 -12.96
C PHE A 717 2.39 0.42 -14.10
N ILE A 718 2.44 -0.10 -15.32
CA ILE A 718 2.87 0.71 -16.48
C ILE A 718 1.93 1.90 -16.69
N ARG A 719 0.61 1.68 -16.60
CA ARG A 719 -0.37 2.78 -16.67
C ARG A 719 -0.30 3.74 -15.49
N LEU A 720 0.03 3.25 -14.28
CA LEU A 720 0.27 4.11 -13.12
C LEU A 720 1.41 5.10 -13.41
N TRP A 721 2.53 4.60 -13.91
CA TRP A 721 3.72 5.41 -14.22
C TRP A 721 3.52 6.31 -15.45
N ASP A 722 2.84 5.83 -16.48
CA ASP A 722 2.44 6.66 -17.63
C ASP A 722 1.58 7.85 -17.18
N PHE A 723 0.58 7.59 -16.35
CA PHE A 723 -0.28 8.64 -15.78
C PHE A 723 0.51 9.59 -14.90
N TYR A 724 1.40 9.08 -14.04
CA TYR A 724 2.28 9.91 -13.21
C TYR A 724 3.12 10.88 -14.05
N PHE A 725 3.85 10.38 -15.05
CA PHE A 725 4.68 11.23 -15.89
C PHE A 725 3.86 12.27 -16.64
N ALA A 726 2.76 11.87 -17.28
CA ALA A 726 1.91 12.78 -18.03
C ALA A 726 1.22 13.83 -17.15
N TYR A 727 0.80 13.44 -15.93
CA TYR A 727 0.20 14.34 -14.95
C TYR A 727 1.18 15.42 -14.50
N CYS A 728 2.42 15.04 -14.18
CA CYS A 728 3.47 15.99 -13.81
C CYS A 728 3.92 16.84 -15.01
N GLU A 729 4.11 16.23 -16.19
CA GLU A 729 4.50 16.93 -17.43
C GLU A 729 3.52 18.06 -17.74
N GLY A 730 2.22 17.77 -17.78
CA GLY A 730 1.18 18.77 -18.00
C GLY A 730 1.12 19.83 -16.89
N GLY A 731 1.39 19.45 -15.64
CA GLY A 731 1.46 20.36 -14.51
C GLY A 731 2.58 21.40 -14.63
N PHE A 732 3.77 20.97 -15.06
CA PHE A 732 4.91 21.87 -15.29
C PHE A 732 4.73 22.71 -16.58
N GLU A 733 4.24 22.13 -17.67
CA GLU A 733 3.94 22.85 -18.92
C GLU A 733 2.97 24.03 -18.70
N GLU A 734 1.97 23.83 -17.84
CA GLU A 734 0.98 24.87 -17.51
C GLU A 734 1.32 25.65 -16.24
N ARG A 735 2.52 25.46 -15.68
CA ARG A 735 3.04 26.17 -14.50
C ARG A 735 2.12 26.10 -13.28
N VAL A 736 1.37 25.01 -13.15
CA VAL A 736 0.58 24.71 -11.93
C VAL A 736 1.50 24.29 -10.78
N ILE A 737 2.62 23.70 -11.15
CA ILE A 737 3.81 23.47 -10.33
C ILE A 737 5.01 24.02 -11.10
N GLY A 738 6.06 24.38 -10.39
CA GLY A 738 7.30 24.87 -10.95
C GLY A 738 8.50 24.15 -10.37
N ASP A 739 9.69 24.41 -10.91
CA ASP A 739 10.95 23.92 -10.37
C ASP A 739 11.98 25.05 -10.41
N VAL A 740 12.63 25.28 -9.28
CA VAL A 740 13.49 26.44 -9.07
C VAL A 740 14.81 26.05 -8.44
N GLN A 741 15.88 26.70 -8.86
CA GLN A 741 17.17 26.67 -8.17
C GLN A 741 17.32 27.95 -7.35
N LEU A 742 17.24 27.82 -6.02
CA LEU A 742 17.38 28.90 -5.06
C LEU A 742 18.79 28.89 -4.46
N MET A 743 19.46 30.04 -4.48
CA MET A 743 20.79 30.19 -3.91
C MET A 743 20.79 31.09 -2.69
N PHE A 744 21.47 30.64 -1.64
CA PHE A 744 21.50 31.31 -0.34
C PHE A 744 22.92 31.55 0.12
N ALA A 745 23.18 32.72 0.70
CA ALA A 745 24.51 33.06 1.19
C ALA A 745 24.48 33.45 2.66
N LYS A 746 25.54 33.07 3.38
CA LYS A 746 25.77 33.46 4.78
C LYS A 746 26.27 34.91 4.88
N PRO A 747 26.14 35.58 6.04
CA PRO A 747 26.36 37.03 6.14
C PRO A 747 27.73 37.55 5.73
N LEU A 748 28.79 36.72 5.80
CA LEU A 748 30.15 37.12 5.42
C LEU A 748 30.51 36.80 3.97
N ASN A 749 29.65 36.13 3.21
CA ASN A 749 29.91 35.86 1.81
C ASN A 749 29.92 37.19 1.02
N ARG A 750 30.95 37.40 0.18
CA ARG A 750 31.16 38.62 -0.61
C ARG A 750 31.24 38.35 -2.11
N ARG A 751 30.66 37.24 -2.59
CA ARG A 751 30.69 36.90 -4.00
C ARG A 751 30.09 37.99 -4.88
N ALA A 752 30.53 38.04 -6.14
CA ALA A 752 29.84 38.81 -7.16
C ALA A 752 28.44 38.22 -7.42
N PRO A 753 27.44 39.07 -7.72
CA PRO A 753 26.11 38.61 -8.08
C PRO A 753 26.14 37.80 -9.38
N LEU A 754 25.30 36.76 -9.45
CA LEU A 754 25.05 36.03 -10.69
C LEU A 754 24.05 36.81 -11.53
N LEU A 755 24.55 37.43 -12.60
CA LEU A 755 23.73 38.15 -13.58
C LEU A 755 23.48 37.26 -14.79
N GLY A 756 22.23 37.16 -15.22
CA GLY A 756 21.89 36.55 -16.50
C GLY A 756 22.24 37.48 -17.66
N SER A 757 22.50 36.92 -18.83
CA SER A 757 22.54 37.69 -20.07
C SER A 757 21.11 38.14 -20.39
N LEU A 758 20.88 39.45 -20.47
CA LEU A 758 19.62 39.96 -20.99
C LEU A 758 19.56 39.68 -22.50
N PRO A 759 18.45 39.19 -23.05
CA PRO A 759 18.29 39.08 -24.49
C PRO A 759 18.48 40.48 -25.09
N SER A 760 19.35 40.55 -26.10
CA SER A 760 19.71 41.77 -26.83
C SER A 760 18.52 42.40 -27.54
#